data_AF-A0A9P4YYW1-F1
#
_entry.id   AF-A0A9P4YYW1-F1
#
_cell.length_a   1.000
_cell.length_b   1.000
_cell.length_c   1.000
_cell.angle_alpha   90.00
_cell.angle_beta   90.00
_cell.angle_gamma   90.00
#
_symmetry.space_group_name_H-M   'P 1'
#
loop_
_entity.id
_entity.type
_entity.pdbx_description
1 polymer ?
#
loop_
_entity_poly.entity_id
_entity_poly.type
_entity_poly.pdbx_seq_one_letter_code
_entity_poly.pdbx_strand_id
1 'polypeptide(L)'
;MKLQWVHSALLGLASANHAYLEEAMRGERVVSGHAVYDRPSWEPQFRDESPPYKGIRVTREDWKMTCSSGHDSCNAMIDGSNATAWTSEKAGEHLVTIDLQETYSVGALVVLPKISITGQDGLITEHKVFLSRDAENWGEPVAYGMWPDSNRMRMSAFELSQARYVRLVAQTAGDSTVTISEINVYANLYSIDQDPSKGVWGPTLDLPVVPAAGAQEGSGQIMLWSSWDDDQFHSTPGGKTAMALWDFRTNQVSKRVVTDSQHDMFCPGIAIDGTGMMVVTGGNDAAQTSLFDARKNSWEAASTMNMERGYQASATLSDGRVFVIGGSWAGGSSFDKDGEVYDPATRSWTRLPGAKVEPMYTRDMEGPWRADNHGWLFGWTNQSIFQAGPSLAMNWYSVDGEGDVLPAGEREGGEDSMSGNAVMFDAVAGKILTMGGSPDYDKSDANGYAHVITLGEFGDEPVVERAGENGEMTVPRVFHTSAVLPDGTVFIVGGQTFGQAFNEEGVQFVPELYDPRTNRFSPLQRNNIIRVYHSLSILIPDGRVLTGGGGLCGNCSANHYDAQIYTPAYLLNHDGSLRDRPEFTSEIPDEVEVGSVLQFNASDRIREAALIRISSTTHTVNTDQRRVPLDVVPSRDSEYEFQAELPESSGVLIPGWWMLFIIDDKGTPSVAEMLMVKIEDGADSTSHGHAPLRVDQQEEECEHEQNHLSFGSVYQWMRRTWKPTSFFTQILRRG
;
A
#
# COMPACT_ATOMS: atom_id res chain seq x y z
N MET A 1 -18.94 -39.75 44.11
CA MET A 1 -19.15 -41.20 43.89
C MET A 1 -20.20 -41.35 42.80
N LYS A 2 -19.77 -41.78 41.59
CA LYS A 2 -20.46 -42.45 40.45
C LYS A 2 -21.88 -41.97 40.01
N LEU A 3 -22.11 -41.47 38.78
CA LEU A 3 -22.34 -42.17 37.47
C LEU A 3 -23.50 -43.19 37.57
N GLN A 4 -24.63 -43.18 36.82
CA GLN A 4 -24.92 -43.16 35.35
C GLN A 4 -26.24 -43.99 35.23
N TRP A 5 -27.27 -43.74 34.40
CA TRP A 5 -27.42 -44.08 32.98
C TRP A 5 -28.82 -43.68 32.48
N VAL A 6 -28.91 -43.25 31.22
CA VAL A 6 -30.14 -43.12 30.41
C VAL A 6 -30.07 -44.14 29.27
N HIS A 7 -31.18 -44.77 28.94
CA HIS A 7 -31.36 -45.62 27.76
C HIS A 7 -32.65 -45.22 27.02
N SER A 8 -32.59 -45.39 25.69
CA SER A 8 -33.70 -45.56 24.72
C SER A 8 -34.27 -44.32 24.03
N ALA A 9 -33.70 -43.98 22.87
CA ALA A 9 -34.46 -43.65 21.64
C ALA A 9 -33.47 -43.55 20.45
N LEU A 10 -33.28 -44.67 19.75
CA LEU A 10 -32.55 -44.75 18.50
C LEU A 10 -33.34 -45.73 17.64
N LEU A 11 -34.05 -45.22 16.63
CA LEU A 11 -34.46 -45.91 15.39
C LEU A 11 -35.50 -45.03 14.69
N GLY A 12 -35.04 -44.29 13.68
CA GLY A 12 -35.92 -43.56 12.76
C GLY A 12 -35.39 -42.18 12.41
N LEU A 13 -34.23 -42.11 11.74
CA LEU A 13 -33.75 -40.97 10.92
C LEU A 13 -32.37 -41.38 10.34
N ALA A 14 -32.35 -42.40 9.48
CA ALA A 14 -31.09 -42.83 8.83
C ALA A 14 -31.24 -43.21 7.35
N SER A 15 -32.42 -43.12 6.75
CA SER A 15 -32.66 -43.63 5.39
C SER A 15 -33.01 -42.59 4.32
N ALA A 16 -32.98 -41.28 4.63
CA ALA A 16 -33.20 -40.22 3.63
C ALA A 16 -31.96 -39.35 3.33
N ASN A 17 -30.91 -39.40 4.17
CA ASN A 17 -29.66 -38.65 3.94
C ASN A 17 -28.58 -39.44 3.18
N HIS A 18 -28.77 -40.73 2.91
CA HIS A 18 -27.76 -41.52 2.20
C HIS A 18 -27.75 -41.26 0.68
N ALA A 19 -28.89 -40.90 0.08
CA ALA A 19 -28.95 -40.66 -1.37
C ALA A 19 -28.37 -39.29 -1.78
N TYR A 20 -28.49 -38.26 -0.93
CA TYR A 20 -27.94 -36.92 -1.20
C TYR A 20 -26.44 -36.84 -0.88
N LEU A 21 -25.96 -37.62 0.10
CA LEU A 21 -24.53 -37.81 0.35
C LEU A 21 -23.88 -38.71 -0.71
N GLU A 22 -24.59 -39.68 -1.30
CA GLU A 22 -24.05 -40.44 -2.45
C GLU A 22 -23.97 -39.61 -3.74
N GLU A 23 -24.85 -38.62 -3.97
CA GLU A 23 -24.72 -37.69 -5.10
C GLU A 23 -23.70 -36.56 -4.85
N ALA A 24 -23.51 -36.12 -3.60
CA ALA A 24 -22.41 -35.22 -3.24
C ALA A 24 -21.03 -35.94 -3.27
N MET A 25 -20.98 -37.23 -2.91
CA MET A 25 -19.78 -38.07 -3.06
C MET A 25 -19.57 -38.62 -4.49
N ARG A 26 -20.45 -38.30 -5.45
CA ARG A 26 -20.21 -38.52 -6.89
C ARG A 26 -19.53 -37.33 -7.57
N GLY A 27 -19.46 -36.17 -6.92
CA GLY A 27 -18.68 -35.01 -7.38
C GLY A 27 -17.22 -35.01 -6.91
N GLU A 28 -16.90 -35.77 -5.86
CA GLU A 28 -15.52 -35.98 -5.38
C GLU A 28 -14.84 -37.16 -6.09
N ARG A 29 -14.62 -37.02 -7.40
CA ARG A 29 -13.60 -37.78 -8.12
C ARG A 29 -13.04 -36.93 -9.27
N VAL A 30 -12.03 -36.12 -8.97
CA VAL A 30 -10.84 -36.07 -9.85
C VAL A 30 -10.05 -37.35 -9.59
N VAL A 31 -10.68 -38.49 -9.90
CA VAL A 31 -10.06 -39.80 -10.04
C VAL A 31 -10.97 -40.56 -11.00
N SER A 32 -10.84 -40.27 -12.30
CA SER A 32 -11.01 -41.37 -13.25
C SER A 32 -10.01 -42.44 -12.77
N GLY A 33 -10.53 -43.61 -12.41
CA GLY A 33 -9.75 -44.60 -11.68
C GLY A 33 -8.53 -45.02 -12.49
N HIS A 34 -7.37 -44.45 -12.15
CA HIS A 34 -5.98 -44.92 -12.32
C HIS A 34 -4.95 -43.93 -11.73
N ALA A 35 -5.33 -43.04 -10.80
CA ALA A 35 -4.35 -42.17 -10.14
C ALA A 35 -3.53 -42.99 -9.12
N VAL A 36 -2.36 -43.45 -9.55
CA VAL A 36 -1.29 -43.90 -8.67
C VAL A 36 -0.93 -42.72 -7.77
N TYR A 37 -0.81 -42.96 -6.46
CA TYR A 37 -0.34 -41.94 -5.54
C TYR A 37 1.12 -41.63 -5.88
N ASP A 38 1.39 -40.44 -6.42
CA ASP A 38 2.72 -39.84 -6.44
C ASP A 38 3.19 -39.79 -4.97
N ARG A 39 4.08 -40.70 -4.58
CA ARG A 39 4.76 -40.70 -3.27
C ARG A 39 6.19 -40.23 -3.49
N PRO A 40 6.42 -38.96 -3.82
CA PRO A 40 7.78 -38.47 -4.01
C PRO A 40 8.52 -38.56 -2.67
N SER A 41 9.84 -38.71 -2.73
CA SER A 41 10.69 -38.60 -1.53
C SER A 41 10.68 -37.20 -0.90
N TRP A 42 10.12 -36.21 -1.60
CA TRP A 42 10.08 -34.82 -1.21
C TRP A 42 8.77 -34.15 -1.67
N GLU A 43 8.05 -33.52 -0.74
CA GLU A 43 6.88 -32.66 -1.00
C GLU A 43 7.21 -31.24 -0.50
N PRO A 44 6.79 -30.19 -1.23
CA PRO A 44 6.95 -28.80 -0.77
C PRO A 44 6.28 -28.60 0.60
N GLN A 45 7.05 -28.16 1.59
CA GLN A 45 6.51 -27.67 2.86
C GLN A 45 6.61 -26.14 2.88
N PHE A 46 5.49 -25.46 2.68
CA PHE A 46 5.41 -24.01 2.82
C PHE A 46 5.57 -23.63 4.29
N ARG A 47 6.70 -23.01 4.62
CA ARG A 47 6.97 -22.50 5.96
C ARG A 47 7.20 -21.00 5.98
N ASP A 48 7.42 -20.40 4.83
CA ASP A 48 7.89 -19.04 4.64
C ASP A 48 7.14 -18.29 3.52
N GLU A 49 6.16 -18.92 2.86
CA GLU A 49 5.25 -18.32 1.86
C GLU A 49 3.86 -18.95 2.03
N SER A 50 2.80 -18.20 1.71
CA SER A 50 1.42 -18.70 1.80
C SER A 50 1.09 -19.64 0.65
N PRO A 51 0.59 -20.86 0.89
CA PRO A 51 0.22 -21.76 -0.19
C PRO A 51 -1.03 -21.25 -0.94
N PRO A 52 -1.25 -21.69 -2.20
CA PRO A 52 -2.43 -21.29 -2.94
C PRO A 52 -3.72 -21.69 -2.20
N TYR A 53 -4.69 -20.78 -2.12
CA TYR A 53 -5.91 -21.03 -1.33
C TYR A 53 -6.66 -22.26 -1.84
N LYS A 54 -6.68 -23.33 -1.01
CA LYS A 54 -7.22 -24.66 -1.34
C LYS A 54 -6.61 -25.29 -2.60
N GLY A 55 -5.38 -24.90 -2.96
CA GLY A 55 -4.64 -25.49 -4.06
C GLY A 55 -4.19 -26.92 -3.72
N ILE A 56 -4.30 -27.81 -4.69
CA ILE A 56 -3.85 -29.20 -4.61
C ILE A 56 -2.71 -29.37 -5.61
N ARG A 57 -1.60 -29.95 -5.15
CA ARG A 57 -0.47 -30.29 -6.00
C ARG A 57 -0.91 -31.31 -7.06
N VAL A 58 -0.70 -30.97 -8.33
CA VAL A 58 -0.99 -31.87 -9.46
C VAL A 58 0.07 -32.97 -9.50
N THR A 59 -0.36 -34.23 -9.67
CA THR A 59 0.53 -35.39 -9.76
C THR A 59 1.38 -35.33 -11.02
N ARG A 60 2.68 -35.65 -10.90
CA ARG A 60 3.67 -35.42 -11.97
C ARG A 60 4.04 -36.65 -12.78
N GLU A 61 3.54 -37.84 -12.41
CA GLU A 61 3.99 -39.13 -12.97
C GLU A 61 3.91 -39.19 -14.50
N ASP A 62 2.86 -38.60 -15.08
CA ASP A 62 2.62 -38.61 -16.53
C ASP A 62 3.09 -37.35 -17.26
N TRP A 63 3.68 -36.38 -16.55
CA TRP A 63 4.07 -35.11 -17.14
C TRP A 63 5.14 -35.28 -18.22
N LYS A 64 5.06 -34.42 -19.25
CA LYS A 64 6.11 -34.31 -20.27
C LYS A 64 6.76 -32.95 -20.16
N MET A 65 8.06 -32.96 -19.95
CA MET A 65 8.88 -31.76 -19.82
C MET A 65 9.58 -31.45 -21.14
N THR A 66 9.64 -30.17 -21.51
CA THR A 66 10.47 -29.66 -22.60
C THR A 66 11.24 -28.46 -22.11
N CYS A 67 12.56 -28.51 -22.20
CA CYS A 67 13.47 -27.42 -21.81
C CYS A 67 14.15 -26.84 -23.05
N SER A 68 14.43 -25.54 -23.06
CA SER A 68 15.16 -24.87 -24.14
C SER A 68 16.60 -25.34 -24.29
N SER A 69 17.21 -25.82 -23.20
CA SER A 69 18.58 -26.35 -23.13
C SER A 69 18.69 -27.35 -21.98
N GLY A 70 19.85 -28.01 -21.82
CA GLY A 70 20.03 -29.00 -20.75
C GLY A 70 19.06 -30.17 -20.87
N HIS A 71 18.76 -30.61 -22.09
CA HIS A 71 17.68 -31.56 -22.38
C HIS A 71 17.81 -32.88 -21.60
N ASP A 72 19.03 -33.37 -21.41
CA ASP A 72 19.30 -34.64 -20.70
C ASP A 72 18.92 -34.59 -19.21
N SER A 73 18.86 -33.40 -18.60
CA SER A 73 18.50 -33.20 -17.20
C SER A 73 17.13 -32.55 -16.99
N CYS A 74 16.35 -32.32 -18.05
CA CYS A 74 15.05 -31.63 -17.96
C CYS A 74 14.06 -32.35 -17.03
N ASN A 75 14.05 -33.69 -17.04
CA ASN A 75 13.19 -34.50 -16.17
C ASN A 75 13.66 -34.55 -14.71
N ALA A 76 14.86 -34.05 -14.39
CA ALA A 76 15.33 -33.96 -13.00
C ALA A 76 14.47 -33.01 -12.16
N MET A 77 13.69 -32.11 -12.77
CA MET A 77 12.80 -31.19 -12.06
C MET A 77 11.51 -31.85 -11.52
N ILE A 78 11.22 -33.08 -11.93
CA ILE A 78 9.97 -33.77 -11.58
C ILE A 78 10.22 -35.16 -10.98
N ASP A 79 11.47 -35.46 -10.60
CA ASP A 79 11.87 -36.78 -10.11
C ASP A 79 11.63 -36.97 -8.60
N GLY A 80 11.24 -35.92 -7.88
CA GLY A 80 10.94 -35.98 -6.45
C GLY A 80 12.18 -35.91 -5.56
N SER A 81 13.32 -35.48 -6.10
CA SER A 81 14.61 -35.40 -5.40
C SER A 81 15.17 -33.98 -5.43
N ASN A 82 15.43 -33.42 -4.24
CA ASN A 82 16.16 -32.16 -4.11
C ASN A 82 17.69 -32.30 -4.33
N ALA A 83 18.19 -33.50 -4.59
CA ALA A 83 19.60 -33.79 -4.84
C ALA A 83 19.97 -33.74 -6.33
N THR A 84 18.97 -33.73 -7.19
CA THR A 84 19.06 -33.63 -8.65
C THR A 84 18.58 -32.25 -9.08
N ALA A 85 19.02 -31.80 -10.26
CA ALA A 85 18.61 -30.51 -10.81
C ALA A 85 18.77 -30.47 -12.32
N TRP A 86 17.84 -29.80 -12.99
CA TRP A 86 18.06 -29.29 -14.33
C TRP A 86 19.05 -28.12 -14.28
N THR A 87 19.82 -27.94 -15.36
CA THR A 87 20.76 -26.83 -15.51
C THR A 87 20.72 -26.39 -16.97
N SER A 88 20.47 -25.10 -17.19
CA SER A 88 20.45 -24.53 -18.54
C SER A 88 21.86 -24.31 -19.10
N GLU A 89 21.94 -23.92 -20.37
CA GLU A 89 23.12 -23.23 -20.90
C GLU A 89 23.31 -21.85 -20.23
N LYS A 90 24.48 -21.23 -20.43
CA LYS A 90 24.76 -19.90 -19.86
C LYS A 90 24.09 -18.82 -20.69
N ALA A 91 23.57 -17.80 -20.00
CA ALA A 91 23.02 -16.58 -20.54
C ALA A 91 21.76 -16.76 -21.40
N GLY A 92 20.95 -15.69 -21.44
CA GLY A 92 19.69 -15.63 -22.18
C GLY A 92 18.48 -16.09 -21.36
N GLU A 93 17.31 -16.03 -22.01
CA GLU A 93 16.06 -16.54 -21.46
C GLU A 93 15.98 -18.06 -21.65
N HIS A 94 15.60 -18.78 -20.60
CA HIS A 94 15.45 -20.23 -20.64
C HIS A 94 13.99 -20.62 -20.44
N LEU A 95 13.53 -21.56 -21.26
CA LEU A 95 12.13 -21.96 -21.29
C LEU A 95 12.00 -23.37 -20.70
N VAL A 96 11.07 -23.53 -19.77
CA VAL A 96 10.60 -24.81 -19.26
C VAL A 96 9.11 -24.91 -19.56
N THR A 97 8.72 -25.88 -20.40
CA THR A 97 7.32 -26.17 -20.74
C THR A 97 6.92 -27.51 -20.14
N ILE A 98 5.79 -27.51 -19.45
CA ILE A 98 5.19 -28.65 -18.77
C ILE A 98 3.88 -28.99 -19.49
N ASP A 99 3.75 -30.21 -20.01
CA ASP A 99 2.46 -30.77 -20.45
C ASP A 99 1.89 -31.65 -19.33
N LEU A 100 0.85 -31.16 -18.67
CA LEU A 100 0.18 -31.82 -17.54
C LEU A 100 -0.63 -33.05 -17.98
N GLN A 101 -0.70 -33.35 -19.27
CA GLN A 101 -1.51 -34.39 -19.94
C GLN A 101 -3.03 -34.20 -19.87
N GLU A 102 -3.53 -33.52 -18.84
CA GLU A 102 -4.95 -33.18 -18.66
C GLU A 102 -5.13 -31.66 -18.46
N THR A 103 -6.37 -31.18 -18.55
CA THR A 103 -6.70 -29.78 -18.27
C THR A 103 -7.07 -29.61 -16.81
N TYR A 104 -6.47 -28.62 -16.17
CA TYR A 104 -6.65 -28.29 -14.75
C TYR A 104 -7.05 -26.81 -14.59
N SER A 105 -7.69 -26.48 -13.46
CA SER A 105 -7.84 -25.11 -12.98
C SER A 105 -6.56 -24.69 -12.26
N VAL A 106 -5.54 -24.27 -13.01
CA VAL A 106 -4.20 -23.99 -12.49
C VAL A 106 -4.19 -22.66 -11.74
N GLY A 107 -3.58 -22.64 -10.55
CA GLY A 107 -3.50 -21.46 -9.68
C GLY A 107 -2.12 -21.11 -9.16
N ALA A 108 -1.12 -21.99 -9.30
CA ALA A 108 0.26 -21.63 -9.00
C ALA A 108 1.30 -22.51 -9.69
N LEU A 109 2.49 -21.93 -9.86
CA LEU A 109 3.74 -22.61 -10.18
C LEU A 109 4.70 -22.48 -9.00
N VAL A 110 5.36 -23.56 -8.60
CA VAL A 110 6.31 -23.58 -7.49
C VAL A 110 7.64 -24.15 -7.97
N VAL A 111 8.73 -23.45 -7.67
CA VAL A 111 10.09 -23.78 -8.07
C VAL A 111 10.95 -23.94 -6.82
N LEU A 112 11.64 -25.07 -6.70
CA LEU A 112 12.73 -25.26 -5.76
C LEU A 112 14.05 -25.05 -6.51
N PRO A 113 14.83 -24.00 -6.18
CA PRO A 113 16.17 -23.84 -6.70
C PRO A 113 17.11 -24.95 -6.22
N LYS A 114 18.24 -25.12 -6.89
CA LYS A 114 19.24 -26.10 -6.46
C LYS A 114 19.77 -25.78 -5.07
N ILE A 115 19.67 -26.74 -4.15
CA ILE A 115 20.22 -26.59 -2.79
C ILE A 115 21.74 -26.82 -2.86
N SER A 116 22.53 -25.78 -2.66
CA SER A 116 23.99 -25.85 -2.58
C SER A 116 24.50 -25.28 -1.25
N ILE A 117 25.54 -25.92 -0.71
CA ILE A 117 26.23 -25.47 0.51
C ILE A 117 27.08 -24.21 0.21
N THR A 118 27.45 -23.96 -1.05
CA THR A 118 28.50 -23.00 -1.43
C THR A 118 28.06 -21.79 -2.26
N GLY A 119 26.78 -21.62 -2.64
CA GLY A 119 26.43 -20.43 -3.43
C GLY A 119 24.98 -20.29 -3.88
N GLN A 120 24.68 -19.07 -4.36
CA GLN A 120 23.47 -18.60 -5.05
C GLN A 120 23.56 -18.80 -6.58
N ASP A 121 24.37 -19.74 -7.03
CA ASP A 121 24.60 -19.97 -8.46
C ASP A 121 23.34 -20.54 -9.12
N GLY A 122 22.83 -19.80 -10.09
CA GLY A 122 21.71 -20.21 -10.94
C GLY A 122 20.33 -20.09 -10.34
N LEU A 123 20.18 -19.15 -9.40
CA LEU A 123 18.88 -18.67 -8.96
C LEU A 123 18.19 -17.89 -10.09
N ILE A 124 16.89 -18.11 -10.21
CA ILE A 124 16.02 -17.35 -11.11
C ILE A 124 15.75 -16.01 -10.44
N THR A 125 16.12 -14.93 -11.12
CA THR A 125 15.91 -13.56 -10.63
C THR A 125 14.80 -12.88 -11.39
N GLU A 126 14.58 -13.20 -12.67
CA GLU A 126 13.45 -12.68 -13.45
C GLU A 126 12.73 -13.83 -14.11
N HIS A 127 11.40 -13.76 -14.13
CA HIS A 127 10.58 -14.81 -14.73
C HIS A 127 9.24 -14.32 -15.24
N LYS A 128 8.65 -15.16 -16.10
CA LYS A 128 7.28 -15.06 -16.59
C LYS A 128 6.64 -16.44 -16.61
N VAL A 129 5.39 -16.53 -16.19
CA VAL A 129 4.59 -17.75 -16.21
C VAL A 129 3.46 -17.59 -17.21
N PHE A 130 3.34 -18.54 -18.13
CA PHE A 130 2.29 -18.59 -19.13
C PHE A 130 1.49 -19.88 -19.02
N LEU A 131 0.22 -19.80 -19.42
CA LEU A 131 -0.69 -20.94 -19.46
C LEU A 131 -1.23 -21.13 -20.87
N SER A 132 -1.48 -22.38 -21.25
CA SER A 132 -2.09 -22.69 -22.54
C SER A 132 -2.93 -23.97 -22.47
N ARG A 133 -3.92 -24.06 -23.37
CA ARG A 133 -4.72 -25.28 -23.58
C ARG A 133 -4.18 -26.17 -24.71
N ASP A 134 -3.40 -25.59 -25.63
CA ASP A 134 -2.98 -26.25 -26.88
C ASP A 134 -1.46 -26.23 -27.13
N ALA A 135 -0.68 -25.54 -26.27
CA ALA A 135 0.75 -25.29 -26.39
C ALA A 135 1.18 -24.39 -27.57
N GLU A 136 0.23 -23.84 -28.31
CA GLU A 136 0.47 -22.91 -29.43
C GLU A 136 0.15 -21.48 -29.00
N ASN A 137 -1.00 -21.29 -28.36
CA ASN A 137 -1.51 -19.99 -27.93
C ASN A 137 -1.26 -19.82 -26.42
N TRP A 138 -0.34 -18.91 -26.08
CA TRP A 138 0.09 -18.68 -24.70
C TRP A 138 -0.45 -17.39 -24.07
N GLY A 139 -0.95 -16.47 -24.91
CA GLY A 139 -1.43 -15.17 -24.44
C GLY A 139 -0.37 -14.36 -23.69
N GLU A 140 -0.85 -13.50 -22.80
CA GLU A 140 -0.03 -12.73 -21.86
C GLU A 140 0.36 -13.58 -20.63
N PRO A 141 1.47 -13.26 -19.95
CA PRO A 141 1.86 -13.98 -18.74
C PRO A 141 0.83 -13.80 -17.63
N VAL A 142 0.47 -14.89 -16.95
CA VAL A 142 -0.44 -14.86 -15.78
C VAL A 142 0.27 -14.38 -14.52
N ALA A 143 1.59 -14.53 -14.48
CA ALA A 143 2.47 -13.97 -13.45
C ALA A 143 3.82 -13.58 -14.06
N TYR A 144 4.41 -12.50 -13.57
CA TYR A 144 5.77 -12.10 -13.91
C TYR A 144 6.41 -11.34 -12.75
N GLY A 145 7.73 -11.24 -12.76
CA GLY A 145 8.43 -10.37 -11.83
C GLY A 145 9.79 -10.91 -11.44
N MET A 146 10.13 -10.74 -10.17
CA MET A 146 11.43 -11.10 -9.62
C MET A 146 11.28 -11.82 -8.29
N TRP A 147 11.90 -12.99 -8.17
CA TRP A 147 11.98 -13.72 -6.90
C TRP A 147 13.18 -13.27 -6.05
N PRO A 148 13.13 -13.43 -4.71
CA PRO A 148 14.26 -13.12 -3.85
C PRO A 148 15.46 -14.03 -4.09
N ASP A 149 16.68 -13.46 -4.01
CA ASP A 149 17.98 -14.14 -4.14
C ASP A 149 18.26 -15.14 -3.00
N SER A 150 17.54 -16.25 -3.00
CA SER A 150 17.68 -17.29 -1.99
C SER A 150 17.40 -18.67 -2.58
N ASN A 151 17.96 -19.69 -1.94
CA ASN A 151 17.80 -21.09 -2.32
C ASN A 151 16.54 -21.74 -1.70
N ARG A 152 15.65 -20.93 -1.12
CA ARG A 152 14.33 -21.36 -0.65
C ARG A 152 13.39 -21.55 -1.84
N MET A 153 12.29 -22.27 -1.61
CA MET A 153 11.26 -22.45 -2.63
C MET A 153 10.63 -21.12 -2.99
N ARG A 154 10.21 -20.98 -4.25
CA ARG A 154 9.56 -19.79 -4.78
C ARG A 154 8.26 -20.14 -5.45
N MET A 155 7.29 -19.26 -5.32
CA MET A 155 5.96 -19.44 -5.88
C MET A 155 5.58 -18.26 -6.76
N SER A 156 4.84 -18.58 -7.82
CA SER A 156 3.99 -17.65 -8.55
C SER A 156 2.56 -18.09 -8.34
N ALA A 157 1.81 -17.39 -7.47
CA ALA A 157 0.38 -17.63 -7.27
C ALA A 157 -0.44 -16.67 -8.13
N PHE A 158 -1.49 -17.14 -8.79
CA PHE A 158 -2.27 -16.33 -9.72
C PHE A 158 -3.72 -16.78 -9.80
N GLU A 159 -4.54 -15.98 -10.50
CA GLU A 159 -5.95 -16.27 -10.70
C GLU A 159 -6.17 -17.60 -11.44
N LEU A 160 -7.16 -18.36 -10.96
CA LEU A 160 -7.42 -19.71 -11.45
C LEU A 160 -7.77 -19.71 -12.94
N SER A 161 -6.98 -20.45 -13.71
CA SER A 161 -7.08 -20.49 -15.17
C SER A 161 -7.05 -21.91 -15.71
N GLN A 162 -7.97 -22.22 -16.63
CA GLN A 162 -8.09 -23.54 -17.24
C GLN A 162 -6.95 -23.79 -18.25
N ALA A 163 -6.01 -24.66 -17.90
CA ALA A 163 -4.80 -24.92 -18.67
C ALA A 163 -4.37 -26.39 -18.63
N ARG A 164 -3.75 -26.85 -19.72
CA ARG A 164 -3.06 -28.14 -19.80
C ARG A 164 -1.54 -27.96 -19.83
N TYR A 165 -1.09 -26.84 -20.38
CA TYR A 165 0.32 -26.53 -20.53
C TYR A 165 0.68 -25.34 -19.66
N VAL A 166 1.82 -25.44 -18.98
CA VAL A 166 2.42 -24.38 -18.17
C VAL A 166 3.81 -24.10 -18.72
N ARG A 167 4.16 -22.83 -18.89
CA ARG A 167 5.49 -22.43 -19.35
C ARG A 167 6.09 -21.42 -18.38
N LEU A 168 7.28 -21.73 -17.91
CA LEU A 168 8.16 -20.81 -17.20
C LEU A 168 9.22 -20.29 -18.19
N VAL A 169 9.29 -18.97 -18.33
CA VAL A 169 10.44 -18.28 -18.92
C VAL A 169 11.26 -17.75 -17.75
N ALA A 170 12.50 -18.19 -17.63
CA ALA A 170 13.36 -17.90 -16.49
C ALA A 170 14.69 -17.30 -16.94
N GLN A 171 15.18 -16.34 -16.16
CA GLN A 171 16.45 -15.67 -16.37
C GLN A 171 17.18 -15.48 -15.04
N THR A 172 18.52 -15.50 -15.09
CA THR A 172 19.39 -15.17 -13.96
C THR A 172 19.92 -13.75 -14.07
N ALA A 173 20.40 -13.20 -12.94
CA ALA A 173 21.23 -12.00 -12.98
C ALA A 173 22.54 -12.27 -13.73
N GLY A 174 22.77 -11.54 -14.82
CA GLY A 174 23.98 -11.66 -15.66
C GLY A 174 24.09 -12.98 -16.43
N ASP A 175 25.31 -13.29 -16.90
CA ASP A 175 25.60 -14.44 -17.76
C ASP A 175 25.84 -15.73 -16.97
N SER A 176 24.80 -16.19 -16.25
CA SER A 176 24.82 -17.45 -15.48
C SER A 176 23.89 -18.51 -16.07
N THR A 177 23.90 -19.71 -15.49
CA THR A 177 22.97 -20.81 -15.82
C THR A 177 21.78 -20.78 -14.87
N VAL A 178 20.55 -21.03 -15.31
CA VAL A 178 19.42 -21.33 -14.42
C VAL A 178 19.52 -22.78 -13.91
N THR A 179 19.22 -22.99 -12.63
CA THR A 179 19.10 -24.33 -12.05
C THR A 179 17.77 -24.51 -11.31
N ILE A 180 17.11 -25.64 -11.53
CA ILE A 180 15.87 -25.99 -10.85
C ILE A 180 15.98 -27.43 -10.36
N SER A 181 15.82 -27.64 -9.06
CA SER A 181 15.78 -28.97 -8.45
C SER A 181 14.40 -29.59 -8.58
N GLU A 182 13.34 -28.87 -8.25
CA GLU A 182 11.98 -29.39 -8.35
C GLU A 182 11.03 -28.31 -8.87
N ILE A 183 10.07 -28.71 -9.71
CA ILE A 183 8.98 -27.87 -10.19
C ILE A 183 7.64 -28.55 -9.90
N ASN A 184 6.67 -27.76 -9.44
CA ASN A 184 5.34 -28.23 -9.06
C ASN A 184 4.28 -27.25 -9.55
N VAL A 185 3.10 -27.78 -9.88
CA VAL A 185 1.94 -27.01 -10.32
C VAL A 185 0.81 -27.31 -9.36
N TYR A 186 0.14 -26.27 -8.87
CA TYR A 186 -1.02 -26.39 -8.02
C TYR A 186 -2.27 -26.02 -8.81
N ALA A 187 -3.31 -26.83 -8.62
CA ALA A 187 -4.61 -26.65 -9.24
C ALA A 187 -5.73 -26.77 -8.22
N ASN A 188 -6.89 -26.23 -8.56
CA ASN A 188 -8.04 -26.20 -7.70
C ASN A 188 -9.17 -27.07 -8.27
N LEU A 189 -9.99 -27.64 -7.37
CA LEU A 189 -11.18 -28.42 -7.76
C LEU A 189 -12.35 -27.54 -8.23
N TYR A 190 -12.16 -26.22 -8.23
CA TYR A 190 -13.15 -25.24 -8.64
C TYR A 190 -12.52 -24.25 -9.64
N SER A 191 -13.38 -23.60 -10.42
CA SER A 191 -13.02 -22.46 -11.26
C SER A 191 -13.59 -21.17 -10.68
N ILE A 192 -13.01 -20.04 -11.08
CA ILE A 192 -13.59 -18.72 -10.86
C ILE A 192 -13.94 -18.19 -12.25
N ASP A 193 -15.23 -18.08 -12.53
CA ASP A 193 -15.70 -17.48 -13.76
C ASP A 193 -15.42 -15.97 -13.73
N GLN A 194 -14.94 -15.43 -14.84
CA GLN A 194 -14.65 -14.00 -14.99
C GLN A 194 -15.91 -13.26 -15.44
N ASP A 195 -16.27 -12.20 -14.72
CA ASP A 195 -17.36 -11.30 -15.06
C ASP A 195 -16.80 -9.88 -15.28
N PRO A 196 -16.51 -9.48 -16.53
CA PRO A 196 -15.93 -8.17 -16.84
C PRO A 196 -16.76 -6.98 -16.33
N SER A 197 -18.07 -7.15 -16.11
CA SER A 197 -18.92 -6.10 -15.54
C SER A 197 -18.59 -5.76 -14.08
N LYS A 198 -17.84 -6.64 -13.41
CA LYS A 198 -17.35 -6.51 -12.05
C LYS A 198 -15.84 -6.36 -11.96
N GLY A 199 -15.19 -6.02 -13.08
CA GLY A 199 -13.73 -5.98 -13.23
C GLY A 199 -13.10 -7.36 -13.37
N VAL A 200 -11.79 -7.38 -13.59
CA VAL A 200 -11.01 -8.62 -13.73
C VAL A 200 -9.72 -8.54 -12.93
N TRP A 201 -9.29 -9.67 -12.38
CA TRP A 201 -8.03 -9.80 -11.65
C TRP A 201 -6.94 -10.39 -12.55
N GLY A 202 -5.71 -9.94 -12.31
CA GLY A 202 -4.51 -10.40 -13.00
C GLY A 202 -3.90 -9.32 -13.90
N PRO A 203 -2.61 -9.50 -14.26
CA PRO A 203 -1.72 -10.58 -13.84
C PRO A 203 -1.26 -10.45 -12.37
N THR A 204 -0.57 -11.48 -11.88
CA THR A 204 0.22 -11.40 -10.63
C THR A 204 1.60 -10.79 -10.92
N LEU A 205 2.02 -9.91 -10.02
CA LEU A 205 3.37 -9.37 -9.92
C LEU A 205 4.11 -10.09 -8.79
N ASP A 206 5.10 -10.92 -9.13
CA ASP A 206 5.96 -11.58 -8.14
C ASP A 206 7.10 -10.64 -7.72
N LEU A 207 7.35 -10.54 -6.42
CA LEU A 207 8.19 -9.52 -5.81
C LEU A 207 9.34 -10.13 -4.99
N PRO A 208 10.51 -9.47 -4.94
CA PRO A 208 11.65 -9.92 -4.15
C PRO A 208 11.54 -9.62 -2.65
N VAL A 209 10.41 -9.05 -2.21
CA VAL A 209 10.09 -8.71 -0.82
C VAL A 209 8.60 -8.95 -0.57
N VAL A 210 8.20 -9.14 0.69
CA VAL A 210 6.80 -9.04 1.11
C VAL A 210 6.45 -7.56 1.25
N PRO A 211 5.60 -6.97 0.38
CA PRO A 211 5.37 -5.53 0.38
C PRO A 211 4.36 -5.13 1.46
N ALA A 212 4.86 -4.87 2.68
CA ALA A 212 4.05 -4.40 3.81
C ALA A 212 3.78 -2.88 3.78
N ALA A 213 4.56 -2.16 2.99
CA ALA A 213 4.42 -0.73 2.75
C ALA A 213 4.71 -0.43 1.28
N GLY A 214 4.11 0.64 0.76
CA GLY A 214 4.32 1.04 -0.62
C GLY A 214 3.87 2.46 -0.89
N ALA A 215 4.51 3.11 -1.85
CA ALA A 215 4.20 4.48 -2.22
C ALA A 215 4.59 4.77 -3.67
N GLN A 216 3.84 5.67 -4.30
CA GLN A 216 4.16 6.21 -5.61
C GLN A 216 5.17 7.36 -5.49
N GLU A 217 5.94 7.58 -6.56
CA GLU A 217 6.74 8.80 -6.74
C GLU A 217 6.23 9.63 -7.94
N GLY A 218 6.81 10.82 -8.16
CA GLY A 218 6.31 11.82 -9.11
C GLY A 218 6.21 11.35 -10.57
N SER A 219 7.01 10.38 -11.01
CA SER A 219 6.84 9.79 -12.34
C SER A 219 5.71 8.77 -12.39
N GLY A 220 5.24 8.25 -11.25
CA GLY A 220 4.23 7.20 -11.14
C GLY A 220 4.81 5.79 -11.00
N GLN A 221 6.13 5.64 -10.80
CA GLN A 221 6.70 4.36 -10.37
C GLN A 221 6.28 4.06 -8.94
N ILE A 222 6.19 2.76 -8.63
CA ILE A 222 5.75 2.29 -7.32
C ILE A 222 6.93 1.67 -6.60
N MET A 223 7.21 2.18 -5.41
CA MET A 223 8.17 1.60 -4.48
C MET A 223 7.41 0.79 -3.44
N LEU A 224 7.84 -0.44 -3.23
CA LEU A 224 7.28 -1.36 -2.26
C LEU A 224 8.41 -1.80 -1.33
N TRP A 225 8.14 -1.94 -0.03
CA TRP A 225 9.17 -2.35 0.90
C TRP A 225 8.64 -3.18 2.06
N SER A 226 9.59 -3.88 2.66
CA SER A 226 9.40 -4.75 3.81
C SER A 226 10.02 -4.10 5.06
N SER A 227 11.20 -4.54 5.46
CA SER A 227 11.98 -4.10 6.61
C SER A 227 13.46 -4.29 6.29
N TRP A 228 14.31 -4.60 7.27
CA TRP A 228 15.73 -4.89 7.08
C TRP A 228 16.02 -6.15 6.24
N ASP A 229 15.03 -7.01 6.08
CA ASP A 229 15.03 -8.24 5.28
C ASP A 229 13.78 -8.32 4.39
N ASP A 230 13.72 -9.32 3.49
CA ASP A 230 12.63 -9.48 2.52
C ASP A 230 11.31 -10.01 3.12
N ASP A 231 11.35 -10.84 4.18
CA ASP A 231 10.17 -11.42 4.84
C ASP A 231 10.02 -11.12 6.34
N GLN A 232 10.91 -10.36 6.98
CA GLN A 232 10.87 -10.19 8.43
C GLN A 232 11.32 -8.82 8.91
N PHE A 233 10.73 -8.43 10.04
CA PHE A 233 11.05 -7.18 10.73
C PHE A 233 11.62 -7.38 12.14
N HIS A 234 11.41 -8.54 12.75
CA HIS A 234 11.85 -8.83 14.11
C HIS A 234 13.37 -8.85 14.22
N SER A 235 13.90 -8.53 15.40
CA SER A 235 15.35 -8.56 15.70
C SER A 235 16.19 -7.77 14.70
N THR A 236 15.66 -6.66 14.20
CA THR A 236 16.33 -5.82 13.23
C THR A 236 17.70 -5.34 13.72
N PRO A 237 18.74 -5.34 12.85
CA PRO A 237 19.98 -4.64 13.14
C PRO A 237 19.84 -3.11 13.02
N GLY A 238 18.71 -2.61 12.54
CA GLY A 238 18.48 -1.21 12.17
C GLY A 238 19.24 -0.81 10.91
N GLY A 239 18.99 0.41 10.43
CA GLY A 239 19.85 1.09 9.48
C GLY A 239 19.67 0.70 8.01
N LYS A 240 18.74 -0.20 7.68
CA LYS A 240 18.54 -0.66 6.29
C LYS A 240 17.11 -1.08 6.00
N THR A 241 16.70 -0.92 4.74
CA THR A 241 15.39 -1.35 4.23
C THR A 241 15.51 -2.08 2.89
N ALA A 242 14.88 -3.25 2.76
CA ALA A 242 14.74 -4.00 1.52
C ALA A 242 13.50 -3.54 0.74
N MET A 243 13.66 -3.33 -0.56
CA MET A 243 12.64 -2.75 -1.42
C MET A 243 12.54 -3.46 -2.77
N ALA A 244 11.36 -3.37 -3.37
CA ALA A 244 11.10 -3.60 -4.77
C ALA A 244 10.65 -2.28 -5.43
N LEU A 245 11.14 -2.03 -6.64
CA LEU A 245 10.66 -0.95 -7.51
C LEU A 245 9.91 -1.60 -8.68
N TRP A 246 8.71 -1.14 -8.95
CA TRP A 246 7.91 -1.58 -10.08
C TRP A 246 7.58 -0.42 -11.01
N ASP A 247 7.91 -0.60 -12.28
CA ASP A 247 7.51 0.29 -13.37
C ASP A 247 6.35 -0.35 -14.15
N PHE A 248 5.15 0.22 -14.00
CA PHE A 248 3.93 -0.30 -14.62
C PHE A 248 3.92 -0.17 -16.15
N ARG A 249 4.74 0.71 -16.73
CA ARG A 249 4.80 0.92 -18.20
C ARG A 249 5.66 -0.12 -18.87
N THR A 250 6.76 -0.51 -18.22
CA THR A 250 7.70 -1.51 -18.76
C THR A 250 7.50 -2.90 -18.18
N ASN A 251 6.69 -3.03 -17.12
CA ASN A 251 6.50 -4.22 -16.31
C ASN A 251 7.80 -4.73 -15.64
N GLN A 252 8.81 -3.86 -15.50
CA GLN A 252 10.06 -4.23 -14.84
C GLN A 252 9.93 -4.18 -13.32
N VAL A 253 10.45 -5.21 -12.66
CA VAL A 253 10.63 -5.27 -11.20
C VAL A 253 12.12 -5.27 -10.92
N SER A 254 12.56 -4.42 -10.00
CA SER A 254 13.94 -4.41 -9.53
C SER A 254 14.01 -4.38 -8.02
N LYS A 255 15.08 -4.96 -7.47
CA LYS A 255 15.36 -4.96 -6.02
C LYS A 255 16.30 -3.82 -5.66
N ARG A 256 16.05 -3.17 -4.52
CA ARG A 256 16.94 -2.17 -3.92
C ARG A 256 17.06 -2.43 -2.42
N VAL A 257 18.28 -2.32 -1.88
CA VAL A 257 18.48 -2.24 -0.43
C VAL A 257 18.98 -0.84 -0.11
N VAL A 258 18.22 -0.12 0.72
CA VAL A 258 18.50 1.26 1.10
C VAL A 258 19.23 1.26 2.43
N THR A 259 20.43 1.82 2.44
CA THR A 259 21.25 2.04 3.66
C THR A 259 21.62 3.50 3.85
N ASP A 260 21.48 4.33 2.81
CA ASP A 260 21.96 5.72 2.78
C ASP A 260 21.30 6.58 3.86
N SER A 261 20.03 6.32 4.16
CA SER A 261 19.29 7.01 5.21
C SER A 261 19.48 6.43 6.61
N GLN A 262 20.21 5.31 6.75
CA GLN A 262 20.38 4.57 8.01
C GLN A 262 19.05 4.32 8.73
N HIS A 263 18.06 3.81 7.99
CA HIS A 263 16.70 3.62 8.48
C HIS A 263 16.12 2.28 7.99
N ASP A 264 15.68 1.45 8.93
CA ASP A 264 14.71 0.36 8.73
C ASP A 264 13.29 0.92 8.83
N MET A 265 12.67 1.11 7.66
CA MET A 265 11.42 1.81 7.44
C MET A 265 10.18 0.91 7.59
N PHE A 266 10.26 -0.16 8.37
CA PHE A 266 9.08 -0.96 8.73
C PHE A 266 8.28 -0.31 9.86
N CYS A 267 6.94 -0.38 9.81
CA CYS A 267 6.01 0.34 10.69
C CYS A 267 6.05 1.88 10.65
N PRO A 268 6.28 2.54 9.50
CA PRO A 268 6.49 3.98 9.49
C PRO A 268 5.16 4.76 9.44
N GLY A 269 5.25 6.08 9.65
CA GLY A 269 4.33 7.04 9.04
C GLY A 269 4.88 7.47 7.68
N ILE A 270 4.01 7.61 6.67
CA ILE A 270 4.38 8.02 5.30
C ILE A 270 3.52 9.22 4.89
N ALA A 271 4.13 10.20 4.24
CA ALA A 271 3.45 11.32 3.60
C ALA A 271 4.29 11.84 2.42
N ILE A 272 3.66 12.41 1.40
CA ILE A 272 4.35 13.18 0.35
C ILE A 272 4.26 14.66 0.69
N ASP A 273 5.38 15.33 0.94
CA ASP A 273 5.39 16.75 1.31
C ASP A 273 5.08 17.68 0.12
N GLY A 274 4.93 18.99 0.38
CA GLY A 274 4.63 19.98 -0.66
C GLY A 274 5.75 20.21 -1.67
N THR A 275 6.96 19.71 -1.42
CA THR A 275 8.07 19.72 -2.39
C THR A 275 8.03 18.50 -3.32
N GLY A 276 7.17 17.52 -3.00
CA GLY A 276 7.00 16.28 -3.75
C GLY A 276 7.97 15.18 -3.28
N MET A 277 8.64 15.36 -2.14
CA MET A 277 9.48 14.34 -1.54
C MET A 277 8.64 13.43 -0.66
N MET A 278 8.94 12.13 -0.69
CA MET A 278 8.33 11.17 0.24
C MET A 278 9.04 11.27 1.58
N VAL A 279 8.28 11.51 2.65
CA VAL A 279 8.76 11.59 4.03
C VAL A 279 8.34 10.31 4.76
N VAL A 280 9.32 9.49 5.12
CA VAL A 280 9.12 8.23 5.84
C VAL A 280 9.67 8.36 7.26
N THR A 281 8.83 8.14 8.25
CA THR A 281 9.12 8.47 9.66
C THR A 281 9.03 7.27 10.57
N GLY A 282 10.01 7.13 11.47
CA GLY A 282 10.00 6.16 12.55
C GLY A 282 9.79 4.71 12.10
N GLY A 283 9.19 3.90 12.96
CA GLY A 283 9.07 2.48 12.77
C GLY A 283 10.17 1.73 13.51
N ASN A 284 10.84 0.78 12.85
CA ASN A 284 11.88 -0.04 13.47
C ASN A 284 13.06 0.81 14.00
N ASP A 285 13.50 1.82 13.25
CA ASP A 285 14.37 2.88 13.78
C ASP A 285 13.53 4.12 14.16
N ALA A 286 12.87 4.03 15.33
CA ALA A 286 11.74 4.87 15.73
C ALA A 286 11.93 6.41 15.70
N ALA A 287 13.15 6.92 15.76
CA ALA A 287 13.43 8.37 15.69
C ALA A 287 13.70 8.86 14.26
N GLN A 288 14.00 7.97 13.31
CA GLN A 288 14.57 8.35 12.02
C GLN A 288 13.54 9.00 11.10
N THR A 289 14.05 9.80 10.16
CA THR A 289 13.28 10.34 9.06
C THR A 289 14.09 10.15 7.78
N SER A 290 13.50 9.48 6.80
CA SER A 290 14.08 9.29 5.47
C SER A 290 13.28 10.07 4.45
N LEU A 291 13.99 10.72 3.53
CA LEU A 291 13.39 11.42 2.41
C LEU A 291 13.75 10.72 1.12
N PHE A 292 12.78 10.53 0.24
CA PHE A 292 13.05 10.13 -1.14
C PHE A 292 12.86 11.32 -2.08
N ASP A 293 13.91 11.62 -2.84
CA ASP A 293 13.89 12.60 -3.92
C ASP A 293 13.78 11.87 -5.27
N ALA A 294 12.59 11.90 -5.86
CA ALA A 294 12.29 11.29 -7.16
C ALA A 294 13.18 11.84 -8.29
N ARG A 295 13.52 13.14 -8.25
CA ARG A 295 14.32 13.80 -9.28
C ARG A 295 15.76 13.29 -9.30
N LYS A 296 16.25 12.82 -8.15
CA LYS A 296 17.59 12.23 -7.98
C LYS A 296 17.57 10.70 -7.91
N ASN A 297 16.40 10.09 -7.78
CA ASN A 297 16.22 8.68 -7.46
C ASN A 297 17.05 8.23 -6.23
N SER A 298 17.09 9.07 -5.20
CA SER A 298 17.94 8.86 -4.03
C SER A 298 17.19 8.99 -2.71
N TRP A 299 17.58 8.16 -1.76
CA TRP A 299 17.19 8.29 -0.37
C TRP A 299 18.22 9.11 0.40
N GLU A 300 17.76 9.97 1.28
CA GLU A 300 18.61 10.73 2.20
C GLU A 300 18.03 10.73 3.62
N ALA A 301 18.91 10.85 4.61
CA ALA A 301 18.49 11.07 5.99
C ALA A 301 18.10 12.54 6.20
N ALA A 302 17.05 12.77 6.98
CA ALA A 302 16.67 14.09 7.49
C ALA A 302 16.91 14.18 9.00
N SER A 303 16.56 15.32 9.59
CA SER A 303 16.52 15.46 11.04
C SER A 303 15.62 14.38 11.65
N THR A 304 16.06 13.79 12.76
CA THR A 304 15.25 12.84 13.52
C THR A 304 14.04 13.55 14.12
N MET A 305 12.94 12.82 14.27
CA MET A 305 11.79 13.28 15.04
C MET A 305 12.18 13.59 16.49
N ASN A 306 11.39 14.44 17.12
CA ASN A 306 11.55 14.78 18.53
C ASN A 306 11.07 13.67 19.46
N MET A 307 10.13 12.85 18.99
CA MET A 307 9.61 11.69 19.68
C MET A 307 9.81 10.45 18.82
N GLU A 308 10.24 9.36 19.45
CA GLU A 308 10.34 8.06 18.80
C GLU A 308 8.94 7.50 18.56
N ARG A 309 8.63 7.10 17.32
CA ARG A 309 7.30 6.62 16.91
C ARG A 309 7.40 5.37 16.04
N GLY A 310 6.36 4.56 16.06
CA GLY A 310 6.05 3.57 15.04
C GLY A 310 4.55 3.33 15.01
N TYR A 311 3.96 3.03 13.84
CA TYR A 311 2.50 2.99 13.62
C TYR A 311 1.74 4.32 13.75
N GLN A 312 2.46 5.43 13.89
CA GLN A 312 1.89 6.75 13.73
C GLN A 312 1.35 6.95 12.31
N ALA A 313 0.32 7.77 12.19
CA ALA A 313 -0.06 8.34 10.90
C ALA A 313 0.58 9.72 10.73
N SER A 314 0.93 10.05 9.49
CA SER A 314 1.39 11.37 9.09
C SER A 314 0.54 11.90 7.95
N ALA A 315 0.31 13.21 7.90
CA ALA A 315 -0.49 13.83 6.85
C ALA A 315 0.12 15.17 6.41
N THR A 316 0.08 15.42 5.10
CA THR A 316 0.55 16.67 4.50
C THR A 316 -0.50 17.77 4.70
N LEU A 317 -0.03 18.93 5.16
CA LEU A 317 -0.81 20.13 5.43
C LEU A 317 -1.05 20.95 4.16
N SER A 318 -1.95 21.93 4.25
CA SER A 318 -2.26 22.87 3.17
C SER A 318 -1.08 23.75 2.74
N ASP A 319 -0.01 23.81 3.52
CA ASP A 319 1.23 24.56 3.24
C ASP A 319 2.39 23.65 2.80
N GLY A 320 2.15 22.34 2.70
CA GLY A 320 3.16 21.36 2.30
C GLY A 320 4.04 20.81 3.41
N ARG A 321 3.89 21.27 4.67
CA ARG A 321 4.51 20.63 5.83
C ARG A 321 3.85 19.27 6.13
N VAL A 322 4.50 18.45 6.94
CA VAL A 322 3.98 17.12 7.33
C VAL A 322 3.73 17.07 8.83
N PHE A 323 2.47 16.87 9.22
CA PHE A 323 2.07 16.65 10.61
C PHE A 323 2.16 15.16 10.96
N VAL A 324 2.55 14.83 12.19
CA VAL A 324 2.58 13.47 12.72
C VAL A 324 2.13 13.44 14.18
N ILE A 325 1.37 12.41 14.57
CA ILE A 325 0.86 12.22 15.94
C ILE A 325 0.68 10.74 16.28
N GLY A 326 0.78 10.39 17.57
CA GLY A 326 0.65 9.01 18.06
C GLY A 326 1.84 8.11 17.70
N GLY A 327 1.57 6.81 17.62
CA GLY A 327 2.51 5.78 17.22
C GLY A 327 3.32 5.19 18.38
N SER A 328 2.65 4.49 19.29
CA SER A 328 3.27 3.82 20.43
C SER A 328 3.82 2.43 20.14
N TRP A 329 3.73 1.94 18.90
CA TRP A 329 4.26 0.61 18.54
C TRP A 329 5.77 0.47 18.81
N ALA A 330 6.56 1.50 18.52
CA ALA A 330 7.99 1.61 18.85
C ALA A 330 8.29 2.92 19.61
N GLY A 331 9.44 3.00 20.29
CA GLY A 331 9.80 4.18 21.11
C GLY A 331 9.15 4.25 22.50
N GLY A 332 8.44 3.19 22.90
CA GLY A 332 7.74 3.07 24.19
C GLY A 332 6.32 3.63 24.17
N SER A 333 5.51 3.21 25.15
CA SER A 333 4.08 3.52 25.27
C SER A 333 3.69 4.06 26.66
N SER A 334 4.66 4.55 27.43
CA SER A 334 4.46 5.02 28.81
C SER A 334 4.24 6.53 28.94
N PHE A 335 4.16 7.24 27.81
CA PHE A 335 3.96 8.68 27.73
C PHE A 335 3.20 9.00 26.45
N ASP A 336 2.46 10.10 26.48
CA ASP A 336 1.66 10.56 25.34
C ASP A 336 2.58 11.10 24.22
N LYS A 337 2.27 10.72 22.98
CA LYS A 337 3.01 11.13 21.78
C LYS A 337 2.26 12.19 20.99
N ASP A 338 2.16 13.37 21.59
CA ASP A 338 1.52 14.57 21.02
C ASP A 338 2.09 14.94 19.63
N GLY A 339 1.44 15.88 18.95
CA GLY A 339 1.82 16.26 17.58
C GLY A 339 3.24 16.81 17.44
N GLU A 340 3.83 16.61 16.27
CA GLU A 340 4.97 17.39 15.78
C GLU A 340 4.82 17.62 14.27
N VAL A 341 5.50 18.64 13.76
CA VAL A 341 5.43 19.03 12.34
C VAL A 341 6.82 19.09 11.73
N TYR A 342 6.96 18.49 10.55
CA TYR A 342 8.14 18.56 9.72
C TYR A 342 7.99 19.69 8.71
N ASP A 343 9.00 20.55 8.67
CA ASP A 343 9.10 21.61 7.69
C ASP A 343 10.14 21.26 6.61
N PRO A 344 9.73 21.06 5.34
CA PRO A 344 10.65 20.71 4.26
C PRO A 344 11.60 21.86 3.89
N ALA A 345 11.25 23.12 4.17
CA ALA A 345 12.11 24.27 3.88
C ALA A 345 13.34 24.29 4.80
N THR A 346 13.15 23.97 6.08
CA THR A 346 14.22 23.90 7.08
C THR A 346 14.77 22.49 7.30
N ARG A 347 14.10 21.46 6.75
CA ARG A 347 14.35 20.03 6.98
C ARG A 347 14.38 19.66 8.47
N SER A 348 13.48 20.23 9.27
CA SER A 348 13.50 20.09 10.73
C SER A 348 12.12 19.80 11.32
N TRP A 349 12.12 19.20 12.52
CA TRP A 349 10.91 18.86 13.27
C TRP A 349 10.67 19.84 14.43
N THR A 350 9.43 20.31 14.58
CA THR A 350 8.99 21.15 15.69
C THR A 350 7.90 20.44 16.49
N ARG A 351 8.07 20.35 17.82
CA ARG A 351 7.04 19.77 18.70
C ARG A 351 5.82 20.69 18.78
N LEU A 352 4.64 20.08 18.85
CA LEU A 352 3.36 20.73 19.06
C LEU A 352 2.70 20.18 20.35
N PRO A 353 3.17 20.57 21.54
CA PRO A 353 2.69 20.01 22.80
C PRO A 353 1.22 20.33 23.11
N GLY A 354 0.57 21.25 22.40
CA GLY A 354 -0.87 21.51 22.50
C GLY A 354 -1.72 20.63 21.57
N ALA A 355 -1.14 20.04 20.52
CA ALA A 355 -1.80 19.04 19.67
C ALA A 355 -1.84 17.68 20.40
N LYS A 356 -2.74 17.54 21.38
CA LYS A 356 -2.80 16.38 22.27
C LYS A 356 -3.26 15.10 21.59
N VAL A 357 -2.59 13.99 21.86
CA VAL A 357 -2.98 12.68 21.30
C VAL A 357 -4.11 12.00 22.10
N GLU A 358 -4.27 12.31 23.39
CA GLU A 358 -5.29 11.67 24.25
C GLU A 358 -6.71 11.67 23.64
N PRO A 359 -7.22 12.76 23.03
CA PRO A 359 -8.57 12.78 22.45
C PRO A 359 -8.80 11.82 21.27
N MET A 360 -7.73 11.33 20.63
CA MET A 360 -7.83 10.36 19.52
C MET A 360 -7.58 8.91 19.96
N TYR A 361 -7.46 8.63 21.27
CA TYR A 361 -7.28 7.28 21.77
C TYR A 361 -8.51 6.40 21.50
N THR A 362 -8.27 5.22 20.93
CA THR A 362 -9.25 4.13 20.99
C THR A 362 -9.27 3.50 22.38
N ARG A 363 -10.32 2.72 22.69
CA ARG A 363 -10.41 1.93 23.93
C ARG A 363 -9.88 0.52 23.73
N ASP A 364 -8.74 0.40 23.05
CA ASP A 364 -8.10 -0.88 22.75
C ASP A 364 -7.71 -1.65 24.03
N MET A 365 -7.96 -2.96 24.04
CA MET A 365 -7.64 -3.85 25.15
C MET A 365 -6.14 -3.91 25.49
N GLU A 366 -5.25 -3.63 24.54
CA GLU A 366 -3.80 -3.55 24.74
C GLU A 366 -3.34 -2.15 25.22
N GLY A 367 -4.28 -1.21 25.39
CA GLY A 367 -4.06 0.11 25.96
C GLY A 367 -3.23 1.04 25.06
N PRO A 368 -2.43 1.95 25.64
CA PRO A 368 -1.71 2.97 24.89
C PRO A 368 -0.78 2.45 23.79
N TRP A 369 -0.33 1.20 23.86
CA TRP A 369 0.48 0.58 22.80
C TRP A 369 -0.25 0.51 21.45
N ARG A 370 -1.59 0.45 21.48
CA ARG A 370 -2.45 0.38 20.30
C ARG A 370 -3.37 1.58 20.13
N ALA A 371 -3.74 2.24 21.22
CA ALA A 371 -4.76 3.27 21.23
C ALA A 371 -4.47 4.48 20.33
N ASP A 372 -3.19 4.76 20.03
CA ASP A 372 -2.73 5.91 19.26
C ASP A 372 -2.21 5.57 17.85
N ASN A 373 -2.48 4.35 17.38
CA ASN A 373 -1.99 3.87 16.10
C ASN A 373 -2.94 4.26 14.95
N HIS A 374 -2.37 4.38 13.76
CA HIS A 374 -3.09 4.37 12.48
C HIS A 374 -4.21 5.42 12.37
N GLY A 375 -3.95 6.63 12.87
CA GLY A 375 -4.88 7.75 12.78
C GLY A 375 -5.35 8.03 11.35
N TRP A 376 -6.65 8.24 11.18
CA TRP A 376 -7.27 8.61 9.90
C TRP A 376 -7.15 10.11 9.69
N LEU A 377 -5.97 10.56 9.25
CA LEU A 377 -5.59 11.96 9.18
C LEU A 377 -5.77 12.53 7.77
N PHE A 378 -6.36 13.72 7.68
CA PHE A 378 -6.53 14.47 6.43
C PHE A 378 -6.10 15.92 6.62
N GLY A 379 -5.09 16.38 5.87
CA GLY A 379 -4.78 17.80 5.79
C GLY A 379 -5.93 18.58 5.15
N TRP A 380 -6.29 19.70 5.76
CA TRP A 380 -7.44 20.51 5.41
C TRP A 380 -7.11 22.01 5.43
N THR A 381 -8.13 22.87 5.31
CA THR A 381 -7.97 24.33 5.29
C THR A 381 -7.36 24.88 6.58
N ASN A 382 -6.81 26.09 6.53
CA ASN A 382 -6.17 26.77 7.67
C ASN A 382 -5.05 25.97 8.34
N GLN A 383 -4.24 25.24 7.56
CA GLN A 383 -3.13 24.41 8.07
C GLN A 383 -3.59 23.44 9.17
N SER A 384 -4.82 22.93 9.05
CA SER A 384 -5.39 22.00 10.02
C SER A 384 -5.30 20.55 9.55
N ILE A 385 -5.41 19.64 10.50
CA ILE A 385 -5.60 18.20 10.25
C ILE A 385 -6.96 17.79 10.83
N PHE A 386 -7.77 17.15 10.01
CA PHE A 386 -8.93 16.41 10.48
C PHE A 386 -8.54 14.97 10.83
N GLN A 387 -8.87 14.52 12.03
CA GLN A 387 -8.75 13.13 12.45
C GLN A 387 -10.14 12.49 12.45
N ALA A 388 -10.40 11.61 11.49
CA ALA A 388 -11.68 10.94 11.30
C ALA A 388 -11.86 9.68 12.17
N GLY A 389 -10.76 9.17 12.76
CA GLY A 389 -10.68 7.89 13.47
C GLY A 389 -9.25 7.39 13.67
N PRO A 390 -9.03 6.15 14.15
CA PRO A 390 -10.02 5.10 14.33
C PRO A 390 -10.85 5.21 15.62
N SER A 391 -10.50 6.09 16.56
CA SER A 391 -11.31 6.38 17.77
C SER A 391 -12.72 6.80 17.41
N LEU A 392 -13.73 6.43 18.20
CA LEU A 392 -15.11 6.90 17.97
C LEU A 392 -15.20 8.43 17.90
N ALA A 393 -14.46 9.11 18.77
CA ALA A 393 -14.31 10.57 18.76
C ALA A 393 -13.47 11.02 17.55
N MET A 394 -13.94 12.07 16.87
CA MET A 394 -13.23 12.76 15.80
C MET A 394 -12.68 14.07 16.34
N ASN A 395 -11.57 14.54 15.76
CA ASN A 395 -10.87 15.72 16.26
C ASN A 395 -10.32 16.59 15.13
N TRP A 396 -10.20 17.89 15.41
CA TRP A 396 -9.43 18.83 14.62
C TRP A 396 -8.11 19.12 15.34
N TYR A 397 -7.02 19.18 14.58
CA TYR A 397 -5.71 19.60 15.05
C TYR A 397 -5.26 20.85 14.31
N SER A 398 -4.69 21.81 15.05
CA SER A 398 -3.96 22.94 14.49
C SER A 398 -2.46 22.80 14.75
N VAL A 399 -1.65 23.33 13.84
CA VAL A 399 -0.19 23.40 13.96
C VAL A 399 0.32 24.81 14.29
N ASP A 400 -0.57 25.75 14.57
CA ASP A 400 -0.22 27.11 14.95
C ASP A 400 0.41 27.15 16.34
N GLY A 401 1.51 27.91 16.49
CA GLY A 401 2.19 28.07 17.77
C GLY A 401 2.67 26.74 18.35
N GLU A 402 2.09 26.33 19.49
CA GLU A 402 2.38 25.04 20.14
C GLU A 402 1.42 23.91 19.70
N GLY A 403 0.55 24.18 18.72
CA GLY A 403 -0.55 23.31 18.31
C GLY A 403 -1.75 23.34 19.25
N ASP A 404 -2.87 22.80 18.79
CA ASP A 404 -4.11 22.70 19.57
C ASP A 404 -4.94 21.50 19.08
N VAL A 405 -5.92 21.07 19.89
CA VAL A 405 -6.89 20.04 19.53
C VAL A 405 -8.31 20.47 19.91
N LEU A 406 -9.24 20.37 18.96
CA LEU A 406 -10.66 20.65 19.16
C LEU A 406 -11.49 19.40 18.87
N PRO A 407 -12.51 19.08 19.69
CA PRO A 407 -13.40 17.97 19.39
C PRO A 407 -14.22 18.26 18.14
N ALA A 408 -14.44 17.25 17.32
CA ALA A 408 -15.24 17.30 16.09
C ALA A 408 -16.43 16.33 16.13
N GLY A 409 -16.97 16.05 17.32
CA GLY A 409 -18.07 15.09 17.49
C GLY A 409 -17.63 13.63 17.41
N GLU A 410 -18.60 12.74 17.25
CA GLU A 410 -18.40 11.28 17.19
C GLU A 410 -18.94 10.71 15.87
N ARG A 411 -18.36 9.61 15.38
CA ARG A 411 -18.95 8.87 14.25
C ARG A 411 -20.27 8.22 14.67
N GLU A 412 -21.35 8.48 13.91
CA GLU A 412 -22.72 8.06 14.26
C GLU A 412 -22.84 6.55 14.53
N GLY A 413 -23.32 6.17 15.72
CA GLY A 413 -23.69 4.79 16.04
C GLY A 413 -22.53 3.78 16.02
N GLY A 414 -21.30 4.26 15.90
CA GLY A 414 -20.11 3.43 15.77
C GLY A 414 -19.43 3.09 17.09
N GLU A 415 -18.32 2.39 16.95
CA GLU A 415 -17.34 2.15 17.99
C GLU A 415 -15.94 2.46 17.46
N ASP A 416 -14.91 2.13 18.23
CA ASP A 416 -13.54 2.23 17.72
C ASP A 416 -13.36 1.28 16.52
N SER A 417 -12.64 1.72 15.51
CA SER A 417 -12.56 1.03 14.21
C SER A 417 -11.11 0.90 13.76
N MET A 418 -10.27 0.37 14.66
CA MET A 418 -8.85 0.12 14.40
C MET A 418 -8.69 -0.72 13.14
N SER A 419 -7.70 -0.35 12.31
CA SER A 419 -7.46 -0.98 11.00
C SER A 419 -8.66 -1.02 10.05
N GLY A 420 -9.63 -0.13 10.23
CA GLY A 420 -10.57 0.29 9.20
C GLY A 420 -9.92 1.28 8.23
N ASN A 421 -10.65 1.71 7.22
CA ASN A 421 -10.16 2.62 6.17
C ASN A 421 -10.92 3.94 6.19
N ALA A 422 -10.24 5.01 5.78
CA ALA A 422 -10.84 6.31 5.51
C ALA A 422 -10.31 6.86 4.18
N VAL A 423 -11.21 7.33 3.30
CA VAL A 423 -10.86 7.76 1.93
C VAL A 423 -11.59 9.06 1.59
N MET A 424 -10.84 10.11 1.27
CA MET A 424 -11.40 11.39 0.77
C MET A 424 -11.69 11.29 -0.73
N PHE A 425 -12.92 10.89 -1.08
CA PHE A 425 -13.31 10.62 -2.47
C PHE A 425 -13.82 11.86 -3.23
N ASP A 426 -14.13 12.93 -2.51
CA ASP A 426 -14.45 14.24 -3.07
C ASP A 426 -13.98 15.33 -2.12
N ALA A 427 -12.76 15.82 -2.34
CA ALA A 427 -12.14 16.85 -1.53
C ALA A 427 -12.80 18.23 -1.73
N VAL A 428 -13.43 18.50 -2.88
CA VAL A 428 -14.10 19.79 -3.12
C VAL A 428 -15.34 19.91 -2.23
N ALA A 429 -16.08 18.82 -2.06
CA ALA A 429 -17.22 18.74 -1.16
C ALA A 429 -16.87 18.30 0.26
N GLY A 430 -15.58 18.11 0.59
CA GLY A 430 -15.12 17.65 1.90
C GLY A 430 -15.62 16.27 2.30
N LYS A 431 -15.88 15.36 1.34
CA LYS A 431 -16.47 14.04 1.60
C LYS A 431 -15.41 12.98 1.85
N ILE A 432 -15.50 12.33 3.02
CA ILE A 432 -14.66 11.21 3.44
C ILE A 432 -15.55 9.99 3.68
N LEU A 433 -15.25 8.88 3.01
CA LEU A 433 -15.83 7.58 3.33
C LEU A 433 -15.00 6.92 4.42
N THR A 434 -15.60 6.48 5.52
CA THR A 434 -14.97 5.59 6.51
C THR A 434 -15.65 4.24 6.49
N MET A 435 -14.90 3.15 6.66
CA MET A 435 -15.47 1.80 6.60
C MET A 435 -14.66 0.71 7.32
N GLY A 436 -15.39 -0.20 7.96
CA GLY A 436 -14.88 -1.41 8.62
C GLY A 436 -13.88 -1.13 9.75
N GLY A 437 -13.04 -2.12 10.05
CA GLY A 437 -12.14 -2.13 11.20
C GLY A 437 -12.69 -2.97 12.35
N SER A 438 -12.08 -2.86 13.52
CA SER A 438 -12.51 -3.54 14.75
C SER A 438 -12.26 -2.68 15.99
N PRO A 439 -12.95 -2.93 17.11
CA PRO A 439 -12.73 -2.21 18.38
C PRO A 439 -11.28 -2.25 18.86
N ASP A 440 -10.65 -3.42 18.76
CA ASP A 440 -9.26 -3.64 19.14
C ASP A 440 -8.42 -4.04 17.92
N TYR A 441 -7.11 -3.82 18.01
CA TYR A 441 -6.15 -4.15 16.97
C TYR A 441 -6.08 -5.65 16.67
N ASP A 442 -6.09 -6.49 17.70
CA ASP A 442 -5.87 -7.94 17.61
C ASP A 442 -6.93 -8.69 18.41
N LYS A 443 -7.32 -9.87 17.91
CA LYS A 443 -8.34 -10.77 18.45
C LYS A 443 -9.71 -10.11 18.66
N SER A 444 -10.13 -9.31 17.69
CA SER A 444 -11.39 -8.55 17.73
C SER A 444 -12.22 -8.84 16.49
N ASP A 445 -13.53 -9.00 16.65
CA ASP A 445 -14.44 -9.18 15.52
C ASP A 445 -14.44 -7.90 14.66
N ALA A 446 -14.36 -8.07 13.35
CA ALA A 446 -14.52 -6.95 12.44
C ALA A 446 -15.95 -6.42 12.49
N ASN A 447 -16.10 -5.10 12.46
CA ASN A 447 -17.38 -4.45 12.23
C ASN A 447 -17.55 -4.11 10.74
N GLY A 448 -18.80 -3.83 10.36
CA GLY A 448 -19.15 -3.41 9.01
C GLY A 448 -19.43 -1.92 8.89
N TYR A 449 -19.27 -1.12 9.96
CA TYR A 449 -19.75 0.26 9.99
C TYR A 449 -19.16 1.08 8.86
N ALA A 450 -20.01 1.89 8.22
CA ALA A 450 -19.60 2.76 7.14
C ALA A 450 -20.31 4.11 7.19
N HIS A 451 -19.55 5.18 6.98
CA HIS A 451 -20.03 6.56 7.08
C HIS A 451 -19.48 7.43 5.95
N VAL A 452 -20.27 8.43 5.57
CA VAL A 452 -19.79 9.59 4.81
C VAL A 452 -19.71 10.77 5.76
N ILE A 453 -18.50 11.23 6.03
CA ILE A 453 -18.22 12.45 6.80
C ILE A 453 -18.10 13.60 5.81
N THR A 454 -18.74 14.72 6.10
CA THR A 454 -18.70 15.96 5.30
C THR A 454 -18.06 17.07 6.11
N LEU A 455 -16.86 17.48 5.70
CA LEU A 455 -16.10 18.54 6.35
C LEU A 455 -16.68 19.91 6.00
N GLY A 456 -16.70 20.79 7.00
CA GLY A 456 -16.91 22.23 6.85
C GLY A 456 -15.60 22.99 7.04
N GLU A 457 -15.68 24.12 7.73
CA GLU A 457 -14.48 24.87 8.12
C GLU A 457 -13.77 24.21 9.31
N PHE A 458 -12.50 24.54 9.49
CA PHE A 458 -11.74 24.13 10.68
C PHE A 458 -12.50 24.50 11.97
N GLY A 459 -12.65 23.54 12.87
CA GLY A 459 -13.32 23.70 14.17
C GLY A 459 -14.83 23.45 14.13
N ASP A 460 -15.45 23.34 12.96
CA ASP A 460 -16.85 22.92 12.85
C ASP A 460 -17.00 21.43 13.13
N GLU A 461 -18.13 21.04 13.74
CA GLU A 461 -18.52 19.64 13.81
C GLU A 461 -18.99 19.17 12.40
N PRO A 462 -18.33 18.18 11.78
CA PRO A 462 -18.67 17.71 10.45
C PRO A 462 -20.00 16.95 10.45
N VAL A 463 -20.65 16.92 9.29
CA VAL A 463 -21.88 16.13 9.12
C VAL A 463 -21.51 14.68 8.87
N VAL A 464 -22.00 13.77 9.71
CA VAL A 464 -21.80 12.32 9.57
C VAL A 464 -23.10 11.67 9.09
N GLU A 465 -23.03 10.97 7.95
CA GLU A 465 -24.13 10.24 7.37
C GLU A 465 -23.77 8.76 7.24
N ARG A 466 -24.77 7.87 7.27
CA ARG A 466 -24.57 6.44 7.03
C ARG A 466 -24.25 6.17 5.56
N ALA A 467 -23.19 5.40 5.31
CA ALA A 467 -22.85 4.91 3.97
C ALA A 467 -23.46 3.51 3.74
N GLY A 468 -24.07 3.28 2.58
CA GLY A 468 -24.83 2.06 2.29
C GLY A 468 -26.24 2.06 2.88
N GLU A 469 -27.06 1.07 2.51
CA GLU A 469 -28.48 1.01 2.90
C GLU A 469 -28.71 0.97 4.42
N ASN A 470 -27.74 0.47 5.19
CA ASN A 470 -27.82 0.33 6.65
C ASN A 470 -26.74 1.09 7.44
N GLY A 471 -25.84 1.83 6.77
CA GLY A 471 -24.63 2.36 7.41
C GLY A 471 -23.54 1.29 7.58
N GLU A 472 -23.52 0.30 6.69
CA GLU A 472 -22.60 -0.83 6.74
C GLU A 472 -22.14 -1.24 5.34
N MET A 473 -20.92 -1.78 5.27
CA MET A 473 -20.41 -2.58 4.15
C MET A 473 -21.25 -3.85 3.97
N THR A 474 -21.14 -4.51 2.82
CA THR A 474 -21.83 -5.79 2.58
C THR A 474 -21.29 -6.90 3.48
N VAL A 475 -19.98 -6.87 3.78
CA VAL A 475 -19.34 -7.82 4.70
C VAL A 475 -18.36 -7.09 5.62
N PRO A 476 -18.40 -7.34 6.95
CA PRO A 476 -17.43 -6.81 7.91
C PRO A 476 -15.99 -7.23 7.58
N ARG A 477 -15.07 -6.27 7.70
CA ARG A 477 -13.64 -6.48 7.39
C ARG A 477 -12.74 -5.64 8.29
N VAL A 478 -11.65 -6.25 8.75
CA VAL A 478 -10.48 -5.58 9.32
C VAL A 478 -9.23 -5.96 8.53
N PHE A 479 -8.21 -5.09 8.53
CA PHE A 479 -7.00 -5.23 7.70
C PHE A 479 -7.24 -5.22 6.19
N HIS A 480 -8.41 -4.74 5.76
CA HIS A 480 -8.69 -4.49 4.36
C HIS A 480 -8.02 -3.20 3.91
N THR A 481 -7.91 -3.02 2.59
CA THR A 481 -7.32 -1.83 1.98
C THR A 481 -8.26 -1.26 0.93
N SER A 482 -8.05 0.00 0.55
CA SER A 482 -8.92 0.71 -0.38
C SER A 482 -8.19 1.74 -1.22
N ALA A 483 -8.79 2.06 -2.38
CA ALA A 483 -8.31 3.07 -3.29
C ALA A 483 -9.50 3.88 -3.86
N VAL A 484 -9.37 5.20 -3.91
CA VAL A 484 -10.30 6.04 -4.69
C VAL A 484 -10.00 5.88 -6.18
N LEU A 485 -11.04 5.79 -7.01
CA LEU A 485 -10.92 5.64 -8.47
C LEU A 485 -11.23 6.96 -9.20
N PRO A 486 -10.83 7.11 -10.50
CA PRO A 486 -11.04 8.34 -11.28
C PRO A 486 -12.49 8.85 -11.30
N ASP A 487 -13.46 7.94 -11.31
CA ASP A 487 -14.90 8.27 -11.34
C ASP A 487 -15.51 8.60 -9.96
N GLY A 488 -14.68 8.64 -8.90
CA GLY A 488 -15.10 8.95 -7.53
C GLY A 488 -15.66 7.76 -6.75
N THR A 489 -15.72 6.57 -7.35
CA THR A 489 -16.03 5.34 -6.61
C THR A 489 -14.84 4.92 -5.75
N VAL A 490 -15.10 4.12 -4.71
CA VAL A 490 -14.04 3.62 -3.80
C VAL A 490 -13.98 2.10 -3.88
N PHE A 491 -12.83 1.59 -4.32
CA PHE A 491 -12.53 0.15 -4.37
C PHE A 491 -12.04 -0.33 -3.00
N ILE A 492 -12.56 -1.46 -2.53
CA ILE A 492 -12.30 -2.01 -1.20
C ILE A 492 -12.01 -3.50 -1.32
N VAL A 493 -10.89 -3.98 -0.78
CA VAL A 493 -10.43 -5.36 -0.99
C VAL A 493 -9.74 -5.97 0.22
N GLY A 494 -9.82 -7.31 0.30
CA GLY A 494 -9.14 -8.10 1.31
C GLY A 494 -9.77 -7.96 2.69
N GLY A 495 -8.93 -8.15 3.69
CA GLY A 495 -9.30 -8.20 5.10
C GLY A 495 -9.91 -9.54 5.52
N GLN A 496 -10.22 -9.61 6.81
CA GLN A 496 -10.78 -10.78 7.48
C GLN A 496 -11.92 -10.38 8.42
N THR A 497 -12.78 -11.34 8.77
CA THR A 497 -13.91 -11.10 9.70
C THR A 497 -13.52 -11.05 11.17
N PHE A 498 -12.34 -11.56 11.52
CA PHE A 498 -11.83 -11.55 12.89
C PHE A 498 -10.38 -11.11 12.86
N GLY A 499 -10.08 -9.91 13.33
CA GLY A 499 -8.76 -9.29 13.27
C GLY A 499 -7.75 -10.08 14.08
N GLN A 500 -6.85 -10.77 13.39
CA GLN A 500 -5.74 -11.47 13.98
C GLN A 500 -4.53 -11.34 13.06
N ALA A 501 -3.48 -10.67 13.53
CA ALA A 501 -2.27 -10.46 12.75
C ALA A 501 -1.64 -11.81 12.35
N PHE A 502 -1.14 -11.89 11.11
CA PHE A 502 -0.49 -13.09 10.52
C PHE A 502 -1.36 -14.35 10.45
N ASN A 503 -2.68 -14.22 10.62
CA ASN A 503 -3.64 -15.30 10.47
C ASN A 503 -4.38 -15.17 9.13
N GLU A 504 -4.67 -16.31 8.49
CA GLU A 504 -5.29 -16.37 7.16
C GLU A 504 -6.68 -17.03 7.19
N GLU A 505 -7.39 -16.96 8.32
CA GLU A 505 -8.77 -17.42 8.47
C GLU A 505 -9.77 -16.27 8.31
N GLY A 506 -11.04 -16.58 8.00
CA GLY A 506 -12.10 -15.57 7.87
C GLY A 506 -11.89 -14.55 6.74
N VAL A 507 -11.06 -14.88 5.75
CA VAL A 507 -10.64 -13.99 4.66
C VAL A 507 -11.80 -13.60 3.75
N GLN A 508 -11.83 -12.33 3.33
CA GLN A 508 -12.79 -11.81 2.37
C GLN A 508 -12.19 -11.65 0.96
N PHE A 509 -12.49 -12.61 0.07
CA PHE A 509 -12.00 -12.65 -1.32
C PHE A 509 -12.80 -11.82 -2.32
N VAL A 510 -14.03 -11.42 -1.98
CA VAL A 510 -14.89 -10.62 -2.86
C VAL A 510 -14.62 -9.15 -2.52
N PRO A 511 -14.09 -8.32 -3.42
CA PRO A 511 -13.97 -6.88 -3.19
C PRO A 511 -15.34 -6.20 -3.25
N GLU A 512 -15.42 -4.97 -2.78
CA GLU A 512 -16.61 -4.13 -2.85
C GLU A 512 -16.29 -2.79 -3.52
N LEU A 513 -17.25 -2.25 -4.26
CA LEU A 513 -17.21 -0.90 -4.81
C LEU A 513 -18.26 -0.05 -4.10
N TYR A 514 -17.84 1.03 -3.47
CA TYR A 514 -18.75 2.06 -2.98
C TYR A 514 -19.00 3.10 -4.07
N ASP A 515 -20.26 3.30 -4.43
CA ASP A 515 -20.68 4.36 -5.36
C ASP A 515 -21.37 5.50 -4.59
N PRO A 516 -20.73 6.68 -4.44
CA PRO A 516 -21.29 7.80 -3.69
C PRO A 516 -22.57 8.38 -4.33
N ARG A 517 -22.79 8.18 -5.64
CA ARG A 517 -23.99 8.71 -6.33
C ARG A 517 -25.26 7.96 -5.94
N THR A 518 -25.11 6.69 -5.58
CA THR A 518 -26.22 5.83 -5.17
C THR A 518 -26.21 5.49 -3.69
N ASN A 519 -25.13 5.84 -2.98
CA ASN A 519 -24.86 5.46 -1.60
C ASN A 519 -24.96 3.93 -1.40
N ARG A 520 -24.27 3.15 -2.25
CA ARG A 520 -24.35 1.67 -2.25
C ARG A 520 -22.98 1.03 -2.35
N PHE A 521 -22.82 -0.07 -1.62
CA PHE A 521 -21.76 -1.05 -1.83
C PHE A 521 -22.23 -2.12 -2.82
N SER A 522 -21.39 -2.46 -3.78
CA SER A 522 -21.65 -3.51 -4.77
C SER A 522 -20.49 -4.51 -4.80
N PRO A 523 -20.74 -5.84 -4.81
CA PRO A 523 -19.68 -6.83 -4.88
C PRO A 523 -19.01 -6.83 -6.26
N LEU A 524 -17.68 -6.96 -6.26
CA LEU A 524 -16.85 -7.03 -7.46
C LEU A 524 -16.41 -8.47 -7.77
N GLN A 525 -15.62 -8.64 -8.83
CA GLN A 525 -15.02 -9.92 -9.19
C GLN A 525 -14.11 -10.39 -8.05
N ARG A 526 -14.31 -11.64 -7.60
CA ARG A 526 -13.50 -12.23 -6.54
C ARG A 526 -12.09 -12.56 -7.03
N ASN A 527 -11.11 -12.49 -6.11
CA ASN A 527 -9.77 -13.03 -6.31
C ASN A 527 -9.61 -14.39 -5.57
N ASN A 528 -8.40 -14.96 -5.63
CA ASN A 528 -8.04 -16.18 -4.89
C ASN A 528 -6.79 -16.07 -3.99
N ILE A 529 -6.17 -14.89 -3.88
CA ILE A 529 -5.00 -14.65 -3.03
C ILE A 529 -5.41 -13.92 -1.74
N ILE A 530 -4.87 -14.36 -0.60
CA ILE A 530 -5.22 -13.85 0.72
C ILE A 530 -4.52 -12.50 0.93
N ARG A 531 -5.29 -11.47 1.28
CA ARG A 531 -4.78 -10.12 1.56
C ARG A 531 -5.34 -9.65 2.90
N VAL A 532 -4.49 -9.69 3.93
CA VAL A 532 -4.88 -9.40 5.32
C VAL A 532 -3.87 -8.42 5.94
N TYR A 533 -3.50 -8.61 7.21
CA TYR A 533 -2.47 -7.84 7.88
C TYR A 533 -1.19 -7.73 7.03
N HIS A 534 -0.65 -6.50 6.91
CA HIS A 534 0.46 -6.13 6.01
C HIS A 534 0.16 -6.17 4.50
N SER A 535 -1.11 -6.10 4.11
CA SER A 535 -1.48 -5.84 2.71
C SER A 535 -1.60 -4.33 2.41
N LEU A 536 -1.58 -4.00 1.12
CA LEU A 536 -1.72 -2.63 0.61
C LEU A 536 -2.54 -2.60 -0.69
N SER A 537 -3.10 -1.43 -1.01
CA SER A 537 -3.70 -1.13 -2.32
C SER A 537 -3.31 0.26 -2.82
N ILE A 538 -3.00 0.38 -4.12
CA ILE A 538 -2.55 1.61 -4.78
C ILE A 538 -3.25 1.77 -6.14
N LEU A 539 -3.88 2.92 -6.40
CA LEU A 539 -4.33 3.30 -7.75
C LEU A 539 -3.11 3.57 -8.63
N ILE A 540 -2.99 2.86 -9.74
CA ILE A 540 -1.91 2.99 -10.73
C ILE A 540 -2.28 4.13 -11.71
N PRO A 541 -1.31 4.88 -12.27
CA PRO A 541 -1.61 5.94 -13.24
C PRO A 541 -2.37 5.49 -14.48
N ASP A 542 -2.38 4.20 -14.82
CA ASP A 542 -3.22 3.67 -15.90
C ASP A 542 -4.68 3.40 -15.49
N GLY A 543 -5.10 3.79 -14.29
CA GLY A 543 -6.48 3.63 -13.78
C GLY A 543 -6.81 2.23 -13.27
N ARG A 544 -5.85 1.31 -13.16
CA ARG A 544 -6.00 0.01 -12.48
C ARG A 544 -5.60 0.12 -11.00
N VAL A 545 -5.84 -0.93 -10.23
CA VAL A 545 -5.44 -0.99 -8.81
C VAL A 545 -4.43 -2.11 -8.59
N LEU A 546 -3.30 -1.79 -7.97
CA LEU A 546 -2.34 -2.77 -7.44
C LEU A 546 -2.77 -3.17 -6.03
N THR A 547 -2.91 -4.46 -5.74
CA THR A 547 -3.16 -4.97 -4.39
C THR A 547 -2.16 -6.06 -4.05
N GLY A 548 -1.39 -5.91 -2.96
CA GLY A 548 -0.31 -6.83 -2.64
C GLY A 548 -0.01 -7.00 -1.17
N GLY A 549 0.95 -7.86 -0.87
CA GLY A 549 1.44 -8.09 0.49
C GLY A 549 0.55 -8.98 1.34
N GLY A 550 0.82 -8.98 2.64
CA GLY A 550 0.33 -9.95 3.60
C GLY A 550 1.48 -10.74 4.22
N GLY A 551 1.50 -10.87 5.55
CA GLY A 551 2.51 -11.65 6.27
C GLY A 551 3.63 -10.81 6.85
N LEU A 552 4.85 -10.90 6.30
CA LEU A 552 6.09 -10.33 6.83
C LEU A 552 6.45 -10.84 8.24
N CYS A 553 6.35 -12.15 8.45
CA CYS A 553 6.59 -12.78 9.75
C CYS A 553 7.79 -13.75 9.78
N GLY A 554 8.70 -13.64 8.80
CA GLY A 554 9.88 -14.49 8.66
C GLY A 554 9.49 -15.91 8.30
N ASN A 555 9.88 -16.88 9.12
CA ASN A 555 9.53 -18.29 8.90
C ASN A 555 8.07 -18.59 9.32
N CYS A 556 7.12 -18.03 8.58
CA CYS A 556 5.68 -18.26 8.69
C CYS A 556 5.04 -18.55 7.32
N SER A 557 3.93 -19.29 7.31
CA SER A 557 3.20 -19.62 6.08
C SER A 557 2.26 -18.51 5.60
N ALA A 558 2.42 -17.27 6.06
CA ALA A 558 1.49 -16.17 5.75
C ALA A 558 2.13 -15.08 4.87
N ASN A 559 3.39 -15.24 4.45
CA ASN A 559 4.07 -14.27 3.59
C ASN A 559 3.55 -14.36 2.16
N HIS A 560 3.21 -13.22 1.59
CA HIS A 560 2.85 -13.06 0.19
C HIS A 560 3.89 -12.17 -0.50
N TYR A 561 4.80 -12.80 -1.23
CA TYR A 561 5.83 -12.13 -2.05
C TYR A 561 5.27 -11.67 -3.39
N ASP A 562 4.04 -11.16 -3.40
CA ASP A 562 3.33 -10.87 -4.62
C ASP A 562 2.33 -9.71 -4.46
N ALA A 563 1.87 -9.24 -5.62
CA ALA A 563 0.74 -8.35 -5.77
C ALA A 563 -0.10 -8.79 -6.97
N GLN A 564 -1.37 -8.39 -7.03
CA GLN A 564 -2.25 -8.60 -8.17
C GLN A 564 -2.76 -7.26 -8.69
N ILE A 565 -2.96 -7.19 -10.00
CA ILE A 565 -3.58 -6.04 -10.64
C ILE A 565 -5.08 -6.30 -10.78
N TYR A 566 -5.91 -5.38 -10.31
CA TYR A 566 -7.34 -5.35 -10.58
C TYR A 566 -7.64 -4.32 -11.67
N THR A 567 -8.31 -4.74 -12.72
CA THR A 567 -8.76 -3.88 -13.83
C THR A 567 -10.25 -3.58 -13.66
N PRO A 568 -10.63 -2.34 -13.29
CA PRO A 568 -12.03 -1.99 -13.05
C PRO A 568 -12.89 -2.04 -14.31
N ALA A 569 -14.20 -2.27 -14.13
CA ALA A 569 -15.16 -2.42 -15.23
C ALA A 569 -15.23 -1.21 -16.18
N TYR A 570 -14.87 0.00 -15.72
CA TYR A 570 -14.81 1.17 -16.58
C TYR A 570 -13.74 1.07 -17.68
N LEU A 571 -12.77 0.15 -17.58
CA LEU A 571 -11.76 -0.11 -18.63
C LEU A 571 -12.15 -1.25 -19.56
N LEU A 572 -13.28 -1.94 -19.33
CA LEU A 572 -13.59 -3.21 -19.97
C LEU A 572 -14.85 -3.15 -20.82
N ASN A 573 -14.77 -3.71 -22.02
CA ASN A 573 -15.93 -4.09 -22.82
C ASN A 573 -16.64 -5.28 -22.18
N HIS A 574 -17.87 -5.56 -22.63
CA HIS A 574 -18.67 -6.69 -22.12
C HIS A 574 -17.99 -8.06 -22.33
N ASP A 575 -17.13 -8.19 -23.34
CA ASP A 575 -16.37 -9.41 -23.62
C ASP A 575 -15.05 -9.53 -22.83
N GLY A 576 -14.72 -8.52 -22.00
CA GLY A 576 -13.48 -8.47 -21.22
C GLY A 576 -12.29 -7.87 -21.94
N SER A 577 -12.41 -7.48 -23.21
CA SER A 577 -11.37 -6.69 -23.89
C SER A 577 -11.29 -5.27 -23.33
N LEU A 578 -10.12 -4.64 -23.43
CA LEU A 578 -9.95 -3.25 -23.02
C LEU A 578 -10.74 -2.30 -23.93
N ARG A 579 -11.36 -1.27 -23.34
CA ARG A 579 -11.98 -0.16 -24.07
C ARG A 579 -10.91 0.75 -24.67
N ASP A 580 -11.24 1.38 -25.79
CA ASP A 580 -10.53 2.57 -26.25
C ASP A 580 -10.66 3.67 -25.18
N ARG A 581 -9.56 4.39 -24.92
CA ARG A 581 -9.46 5.39 -23.86
C ARG A 581 -9.29 6.78 -24.46
N PRO A 582 -9.83 7.84 -23.84
CA PRO A 582 -9.49 9.21 -24.23
C PRO A 582 -8.00 9.49 -23.96
N GLU A 583 -7.38 10.30 -24.81
CA GLU A 583 -5.97 10.69 -24.72
C GLU A 583 -5.83 12.22 -24.71
N PHE A 584 -4.83 12.73 -24.00
CA PHE A 584 -4.41 14.12 -24.13
C PHE A 584 -3.72 14.31 -25.48
N THR A 585 -4.15 15.32 -26.24
CA THR A 585 -3.56 15.66 -27.55
C THR A 585 -2.77 16.97 -27.53
N SER A 586 -2.82 17.69 -26.40
CA SER A 586 -1.90 18.76 -26.06
C SER A 586 -0.92 18.28 -24.99
N GLU A 587 0.20 18.97 -24.87
CA GLU A 587 1.08 18.83 -23.70
C GLU A 587 0.38 19.33 -22.44
N ILE A 588 0.52 18.58 -21.34
CA ILE A 588 0.04 18.98 -20.02
C ILE A 588 1.21 19.58 -19.24
N PRO A 589 1.04 20.72 -18.55
CA PRO A 589 2.10 21.29 -17.73
C PRO A 589 2.56 20.33 -16.63
N ASP A 590 3.87 20.17 -16.47
CA ASP A 590 4.47 19.41 -15.37
C ASP A 590 4.13 19.99 -13.99
N GLU A 591 3.79 21.30 -13.94
CA GLU A 591 3.49 22.03 -12.72
C GLU A 591 2.29 22.96 -12.91
N VAL A 592 1.43 23.04 -11.90
CA VAL A 592 0.28 23.96 -11.84
C VAL A 592 0.19 24.61 -10.47
N GLU A 593 -0.44 25.78 -10.41
CA GLU A 593 -0.68 26.49 -9.15
C GLU A 593 -2.13 26.29 -8.69
N VAL A 594 -2.33 26.25 -7.37
CA VAL A 594 -3.66 26.31 -6.76
C VAL A 594 -4.42 27.53 -7.28
N GLY A 595 -5.71 27.37 -7.61
CA GLY A 595 -6.56 28.43 -8.18
C GLY A 595 -6.31 28.78 -9.65
N SER A 596 -5.33 28.16 -10.31
CA SER A 596 -5.07 28.39 -11.73
C SER A 596 -6.10 27.69 -12.65
N VAL A 597 -6.07 28.04 -13.93
CA VAL A 597 -6.91 27.40 -14.97
C VAL A 597 -6.04 26.43 -15.77
N LEU A 598 -6.43 25.16 -15.77
CA LEU A 598 -5.81 24.12 -16.58
C LEU A 598 -6.47 24.07 -17.95
N GLN A 599 -5.68 24.21 -19.01
CA GLN A 599 -6.14 24.07 -20.40
C GLN A 599 -5.55 22.81 -21.03
N PHE A 600 -6.34 22.07 -21.78
CA PHE A 600 -5.89 20.87 -22.47
C PHE A 600 -6.76 20.52 -23.68
N ASN A 601 -6.19 19.75 -24.60
CA ASN A 601 -6.90 19.15 -25.73
C ASN A 601 -7.02 17.64 -25.52
N ALA A 602 -8.12 17.06 -26.00
CA ALA A 602 -8.36 15.62 -25.90
C ALA A 602 -8.78 15.00 -27.23
N SER A 603 -8.57 13.69 -27.37
CA SER A 603 -9.00 12.90 -28.55
C SER A 603 -10.52 12.78 -28.68
N ASP A 604 -11.23 12.91 -27.55
CA ASP A 604 -12.65 12.62 -27.41
C ASP A 604 -13.37 13.75 -26.67
N ARG A 605 -14.71 13.68 -26.66
CA ARG A 605 -15.52 14.51 -25.77
C ARG A 605 -15.32 14.06 -24.33
N ILE A 606 -15.04 15.02 -23.45
CA ILE A 606 -14.76 14.78 -22.04
C ILE A 606 -15.95 15.24 -21.22
N ARG A 607 -16.48 14.33 -20.40
CA ARG A 607 -17.58 14.59 -19.48
C ARG A 607 -17.09 15.22 -18.18
N GLU A 608 -15.93 14.78 -17.72
CA GLU A 608 -15.39 15.06 -16.39
C GLU A 608 -13.87 14.89 -16.43
N ALA A 609 -13.15 15.65 -15.61
CA ALA A 609 -11.77 15.38 -15.28
C ALA A 609 -11.63 15.22 -13.76
N ALA A 610 -10.59 14.54 -13.32
CA ALA A 610 -10.31 14.38 -11.90
C ALA A 610 -8.81 14.41 -11.65
N LEU A 611 -8.41 15.11 -10.60
CA LEU A 611 -7.08 14.98 -10.01
C LEU A 611 -7.17 13.97 -8.86
N ILE A 612 -6.32 12.96 -8.89
CA ILE A 612 -6.14 12.02 -7.78
C ILE A 612 -4.72 12.13 -7.27
N ARG A 613 -4.55 12.48 -6.00
CA ARG A 613 -3.23 12.60 -5.40
C ARG A 613 -2.58 11.23 -5.32
N ILE A 614 -1.28 11.17 -5.57
CA ILE A 614 -0.53 9.91 -5.51
C ILE A 614 -0.64 9.26 -4.12
N SER A 615 -0.58 7.93 -4.07
CA SER A 615 -0.76 7.17 -2.83
C SER A 615 0.55 6.88 -2.12
N SER A 616 0.51 6.93 -0.79
CA SER A 616 1.43 6.20 0.08
C SER A 616 0.62 5.38 1.08
N THR A 617 1.02 4.14 1.34
CA THR A 617 0.20 3.24 2.14
C THR A 617 0.99 2.19 2.88
N THR A 618 0.56 1.93 4.12
CA THR A 618 1.00 0.81 4.93
C THR A 618 -0.02 0.59 6.06
N HIS A 619 -0.19 -0.64 6.54
CA HIS A 619 -1.04 -0.94 7.70
C HIS A 619 -2.43 -0.27 7.65
N THR A 620 -3.11 -0.39 6.50
CA THR A 620 -4.44 0.21 6.19
C THR A 620 -4.49 1.73 6.08
N VAL A 621 -3.41 2.43 6.43
CA VAL A 621 -3.31 3.89 6.36
C VAL A 621 -2.91 4.32 4.96
N ASN A 622 -3.62 5.31 4.41
CA ASN A 622 -3.22 6.08 3.24
C ASN A 622 -3.78 7.49 3.38
N THR A 623 -2.96 8.42 3.85
CA THR A 623 -3.33 9.82 4.12
C THR A 623 -3.04 10.75 2.94
N ASP A 624 -2.29 10.26 1.95
CA ASP A 624 -1.93 11.04 0.77
C ASP A 624 -3.02 10.99 -0.30
N GLN A 625 -3.68 9.83 -0.50
CA GLN A 625 -4.72 9.72 -1.53
C GLN A 625 -5.91 10.62 -1.22
N ARG A 626 -6.33 11.37 -2.23
CA ARG A 626 -7.62 12.07 -2.27
C ARG A 626 -7.97 12.40 -3.71
N ARG A 627 -9.26 12.62 -3.96
CA ARG A 627 -9.75 12.99 -5.28
C ARG A 627 -10.36 14.39 -5.29
N VAL A 628 -9.99 15.17 -6.30
CA VAL A 628 -10.58 16.47 -6.64
C VAL A 628 -11.29 16.32 -8.00
N PRO A 629 -12.64 16.22 -8.05
CA PRO A 629 -13.36 16.35 -9.31
C PRO A 629 -13.15 17.74 -9.90
N LEU A 630 -13.04 17.81 -11.22
CA LEU A 630 -12.91 19.05 -11.98
C LEU A 630 -14.06 19.19 -12.97
N ASP A 631 -14.72 20.34 -12.92
CA ASP A 631 -15.69 20.74 -13.94
C ASP A 631 -14.94 21.13 -15.22
N VAL A 632 -15.24 20.43 -16.31
CA VAL A 632 -14.59 20.62 -17.59
C VAL A 632 -15.52 21.38 -18.52
N VAL A 633 -15.04 22.49 -19.09
CA VAL A 633 -15.79 23.31 -20.03
C VAL A 633 -15.10 23.31 -21.39
N PRO A 634 -15.79 22.92 -22.49
CA PRO A 634 -15.21 23.01 -23.82
C PRO A 634 -15.04 24.47 -24.25
N SER A 635 -14.01 24.73 -25.06
CA SER A 635 -13.79 26.01 -25.72
C SER A 635 -14.98 26.36 -26.63
N ARG A 636 -15.18 27.66 -26.88
CA ARG A 636 -16.23 28.11 -27.82
C ARG A 636 -15.95 27.68 -29.26
N ASP A 637 -14.67 27.51 -29.60
CA ASP A 637 -14.21 27.30 -30.96
C ASP A 637 -13.97 25.81 -31.30
N SER A 638 -13.89 24.94 -30.29
CA SER A 638 -13.66 23.50 -30.45
C SER A 638 -14.27 22.71 -29.29
N GLU A 639 -14.92 21.59 -29.61
CA GLU A 639 -15.45 20.62 -28.63
C GLU A 639 -14.39 19.64 -28.10
N TYR A 640 -13.14 19.80 -28.54
CA TYR A 640 -11.99 18.96 -28.18
C TYR A 640 -10.89 19.76 -27.45
N GLU A 641 -11.12 21.04 -27.23
CA GLU A 641 -10.28 21.92 -26.41
C GLU A 641 -11.06 22.24 -25.15
N PHE A 642 -10.45 22.08 -23.98
CA PHE A 642 -11.12 22.14 -22.70
C PHE A 642 -10.35 23.02 -21.71
N GLN A 643 -11.08 23.57 -20.76
CA GLN A 643 -10.53 24.23 -19.59
C GLN A 643 -11.19 23.72 -18.31
N ALA A 644 -10.42 23.66 -17.23
CA ALA A 644 -10.88 23.33 -15.89
C ALA A 644 -10.28 24.31 -14.87
N GLU A 645 -11.10 24.85 -13.98
CA GLU A 645 -10.64 25.71 -12.89
C GLU A 645 -10.19 24.82 -11.72
N LEU A 646 -8.96 25.03 -11.24
CA LEU A 646 -8.44 24.31 -10.08
C LEU A 646 -8.95 24.96 -8.79
N PRO A 647 -9.22 24.19 -7.72
CA PRO A 647 -9.63 24.76 -6.44
C PRO A 647 -8.64 25.82 -5.94
N GLU A 648 -9.16 26.93 -5.40
CA GLU A 648 -8.35 28.02 -4.83
C GLU A 648 -7.76 27.70 -3.46
N SER A 649 -8.31 26.69 -2.77
CA SER A 649 -7.85 26.28 -1.44
C SER A 649 -6.80 25.18 -1.54
N SER A 650 -5.60 25.45 -1.02
CA SER A 650 -4.55 24.45 -0.87
C SER A 650 -4.86 23.43 0.23
N GLY A 651 -5.91 23.61 1.05
CA GLY A 651 -6.41 22.56 1.94
C GLY A 651 -7.22 21.49 1.22
N VAL A 652 -7.85 21.87 0.09
CA VAL A 652 -8.57 20.97 -0.81
C VAL A 652 -7.59 20.35 -1.80
N LEU A 653 -6.89 21.20 -2.56
CA LEU A 653 -5.86 20.83 -3.53
C LEU A 653 -4.47 20.97 -2.89
N ILE A 654 -4.15 20.05 -1.96
CA ILE A 654 -2.88 20.04 -1.24
C ILE A 654 -1.67 19.94 -2.19
N PRO A 655 -0.56 20.65 -1.89
CA PRO A 655 0.63 20.61 -2.74
C PRO A 655 1.24 19.22 -2.81
N GLY A 656 1.96 18.94 -3.91
CA GLY A 656 2.56 17.64 -4.21
C GLY A 656 2.11 17.08 -5.56
N TRP A 657 2.36 15.79 -5.78
CA TRP A 657 2.10 15.12 -7.06
C TRP A 657 0.68 14.60 -7.19
N TRP A 658 0.08 14.81 -8.35
CA TRP A 658 -1.27 14.38 -8.70
C TRP A 658 -1.30 13.67 -10.06
N MET A 659 -2.19 12.71 -10.18
CA MET A 659 -2.59 12.05 -11.42
C MET A 659 -3.79 12.79 -12.00
N LEU A 660 -3.65 13.36 -13.19
CA LEU A 660 -4.75 13.97 -13.94
C LEU A 660 -5.38 12.96 -14.89
N PHE A 661 -6.65 12.65 -14.66
CA PHE A 661 -7.47 11.81 -15.53
C PHE A 661 -8.52 12.64 -16.27
N ILE A 662 -8.70 12.39 -17.56
CA ILE A 662 -9.89 12.81 -18.32
C ILE A 662 -10.80 11.61 -18.54
N ILE A 663 -12.12 11.83 -18.42
CA ILE A 663 -13.13 10.76 -18.47
C ILE A 663 -14.10 11.07 -19.60
N ASP A 664 -14.23 10.14 -20.54
CA ASP A 664 -15.13 10.28 -21.69
C ASP A 664 -16.62 10.18 -21.30
N ASP A 665 -17.50 10.42 -22.27
CA ASP A 665 -18.96 10.30 -22.09
C ASP A 665 -19.43 8.88 -21.71
N LYS A 666 -18.59 7.85 -21.91
CA LYS A 666 -18.88 6.45 -21.54
C LYS A 666 -18.37 6.10 -20.14
N GLY A 667 -17.69 7.04 -19.47
CA GLY A 667 -17.07 6.82 -18.16
C GLY A 667 -15.71 6.13 -18.20
N THR A 668 -15.06 6.07 -19.36
CA THR A 668 -13.73 5.45 -19.52
C THR A 668 -12.65 6.51 -19.23
N PRO A 669 -11.77 6.29 -18.23
CA PRO A 669 -10.69 7.24 -17.94
C PRO A 669 -9.48 7.07 -18.89
N SER A 670 -8.77 8.16 -19.15
CA SER A 670 -7.44 8.15 -19.80
C SER A 670 -6.40 7.45 -18.94
N VAL A 671 -5.21 7.17 -19.49
CA VAL A 671 -4.01 7.06 -18.64
C VAL A 671 -3.75 8.46 -18.05
N ALA A 672 -3.31 8.53 -16.79
CA ALA A 672 -3.06 9.80 -16.14
C ALA A 672 -1.81 10.48 -16.67
N GLU A 673 -1.89 11.81 -16.76
CA GLU A 673 -0.72 12.67 -16.81
C GLU A 673 -0.32 13.05 -15.38
N MET A 674 0.97 13.01 -15.08
CA MET A 674 1.49 13.36 -13.75
C MET A 674 1.78 14.85 -13.71
N LEU A 675 1.31 15.54 -12.68
CA LEU A 675 1.61 16.97 -12.49
C LEU A 675 1.85 17.31 -11.02
N MET A 676 2.65 18.34 -10.79
CA MET A 676 2.97 18.87 -9.47
C MET A 676 2.08 20.07 -9.18
N VAL A 677 1.30 20.01 -8.10
CA VAL A 677 0.57 21.18 -7.59
C VAL A 677 1.47 21.97 -6.65
N LYS A 678 1.54 23.28 -6.88
CA LYS A 678 2.27 24.26 -6.08
C LYS A 678 1.36 25.30 -5.47
N ILE A 679 1.84 25.93 -4.39
CA ILE A 679 1.25 27.11 -3.78
C ILE A 679 2.07 28.32 -4.27
N GLU A 680 1.40 29.43 -4.57
CA GLU A 680 2.06 30.66 -5.02
C GLU A 680 3.05 31.18 -3.95
N ASP A 681 4.27 31.52 -4.36
CA ASP A 681 5.27 32.16 -3.49
C ASP A 681 4.78 33.56 -3.06
N GLY A 682 3.99 33.62 -1.98
CA GLY A 682 3.54 34.90 -1.39
C GLY A 682 2.10 34.96 -0.84
N ALA A 683 1.30 33.89 -0.94
CA ALA A 683 -0.10 33.92 -0.50
C ALA A 683 -0.31 33.92 1.04
N ASP A 684 0.74 33.67 1.83
CA ASP A 684 0.65 33.58 3.31
C ASP A 684 0.85 34.92 4.05
N SER A 685 0.56 36.05 3.40
CA SER A 685 0.56 37.37 4.06
C SER A 685 -0.83 37.91 4.40
N THR A 686 -1.90 37.12 4.26
CA THR A 686 -3.25 37.54 4.71
C THR A 686 -3.52 37.17 6.17
N SER A 687 -2.55 37.47 7.04
CA SER A 687 -2.88 37.85 8.41
C SER A 687 -3.92 38.98 8.34
N HIS A 688 -5.10 38.74 8.89
CA HIS A 688 -6.12 39.78 9.05
C HIS A 688 -5.50 40.95 9.81
N GLY A 689 -5.30 42.06 9.10
CA GLY A 689 -4.57 43.22 9.59
C GLY A 689 -5.15 43.77 10.90
N HIS A 690 -4.40 43.64 11.98
CA HIS A 690 -4.46 44.62 13.05
C HIS A 690 -3.65 45.84 12.63
N ALA A 691 -4.37 46.93 12.39
CA ALA A 691 -3.81 48.24 12.06
C ALA A 691 -2.73 48.63 13.09
N PRO A 692 -1.52 49.03 12.66
CA PRO A 692 -0.51 49.51 13.58
C PRO A 692 -0.94 50.87 14.15
N LEU A 693 -0.91 50.98 15.48
CA LEU A 693 -1.12 52.23 16.20
C LEU A 693 -0.07 53.25 15.74
N ARG A 694 -0.58 54.34 15.15
CA ARG A 694 0.17 55.52 14.72
C ARG A 694 0.79 56.20 15.93
N VAL A 695 2.12 56.16 16.05
CA VAL A 695 2.88 57.05 16.94
C VAL A 695 3.25 58.26 16.11
N ASP A 696 2.64 59.41 16.41
CA ASP A 696 3.04 60.69 15.85
C ASP A 696 4.42 61.08 16.41
N GLN A 697 5.43 61.16 15.54
CA GLN A 697 6.63 61.96 15.80
C GLN A 697 6.82 62.94 14.66
N GLN A 698 6.78 64.22 15.03
CA GLN A 698 7.06 65.36 14.16
C GLN A 698 8.51 65.31 13.68
N GLU A 699 8.69 65.49 12.37
CA GLU A 699 9.97 65.83 11.75
C GLU A 699 10.35 67.29 12.12
N GLU A 700 11.56 67.47 12.66
CA GLU A 700 12.32 68.70 12.48
C GLU A 700 13.65 68.34 11.80
N GLU A 701 13.84 68.94 10.62
CA GLU A 701 15.03 68.86 9.78
C GLU A 701 16.26 69.47 10.45
N CYS A 702 17.45 68.91 10.21
CA CYS A 702 18.67 69.69 9.99
C CYS A 702 19.79 68.89 9.32
N GLU A 703 20.53 69.62 8.49
CA GLU A 703 21.45 69.20 7.43
C GLU A 703 22.81 68.62 7.86
N HIS A 704 23.38 67.85 6.93
CA HIS A 704 24.80 67.66 6.56
C HIS A 704 25.94 67.90 7.56
N GLU A 705 26.84 66.92 7.66
CA GLU A 705 28.26 67.13 7.31
C GLU A 705 29.02 65.82 7.06
N GLN A 706 29.74 65.77 5.94
CA GLN A 706 30.74 64.75 5.63
C GLN A 706 32.03 65.04 6.41
N ASN A 707 32.73 64.01 6.90
CA ASN A 707 34.19 64.03 6.90
C ASN A 707 34.81 62.63 6.92
N HIS A 708 35.72 62.44 5.98
CA HIS A 708 36.66 61.33 5.85
C HIS A 708 37.63 61.26 7.03
N LEU A 709 38.15 60.05 7.33
CA LEU A 709 39.59 59.77 7.43
C LEU A 709 39.87 58.27 7.67
N SER A 710 40.95 57.80 7.03
CA SER A 710 41.42 56.41 6.93
C SER A 710 42.58 56.08 7.89
N PHE A 711 43.10 54.85 7.76
CA PHE A 711 44.28 54.22 8.39
C PHE A 711 44.02 53.65 9.80
N GLY A 712 44.47 52.46 10.18
CA GLY A 712 45.38 51.50 9.55
C GLY A 712 46.12 50.70 10.64
N SER A 713 46.00 49.38 10.58
CA SER A 713 46.99 48.37 10.99
C SER A 713 47.37 48.15 12.49
N VAL A 714 47.14 46.90 12.94
CA VAL A 714 48.18 45.92 13.38
C VAL A 714 48.60 45.81 14.87
N TYR A 715 48.59 44.53 15.30
CA TYR A 715 49.46 43.80 16.26
C TYR A 715 49.01 43.43 17.71
N GLN A 716 48.95 42.09 17.90
CA GLN A 716 49.62 41.27 18.95
C GLN A 716 48.90 40.83 20.25
N TRP A 717 48.43 39.57 20.21
CA TRP A 717 48.85 38.39 21.00
C TRP A 717 49.01 38.40 22.55
N MET A 718 48.46 37.32 23.13
CA MET A 718 48.75 36.60 24.39
C MET A 718 48.23 37.12 25.74
N ARG A 719 47.35 36.32 26.38
CA ARG A 719 47.73 35.43 27.50
C ARG A 719 46.62 34.43 27.89
N ARG A 720 47.05 33.18 28.06
CA ARG A 720 46.36 32.02 28.67
C ARG A 720 46.07 32.25 30.17
N THR A 721 45.04 31.60 30.72
CA THR A 721 45.20 30.57 31.78
C THR A 721 43.90 29.79 32.03
N TRP A 722 44.01 28.47 31.91
CA TRP A 722 43.11 27.45 32.45
C TRP A 722 43.55 27.11 33.89
N LYS A 723 42.60 26.84 34.80
CA LYS A 723 42.80 25.95 35.97
C LYS A 723 41.48 25.28 36.40
N PRO A 724 41.51 23.97 36.73
CA PRO A 724 40.41 23.21 37.31
C PRO A 724 40.54 23.12 38.86
N THR A 725 39.45 22.76 39.53
CA THR A 725 39.46 22.42 40.97
C THR A 725 38.73 21.10 41.23
N SER A 726 39.46 20.16 41.83
CA SER A 726 38.96 18.95 42.50
C SER A 726 39.17 19.10 44.00
N PHE A 727 38.27 18.61 44.87
CA PHE A 727 38.66 18.06 46.18
C PHE A 727 37.62 17.04 46.72
N PHE A 728 38.18 15.99 47.32
CA PHE A 728 37.67 14.75 47.95
C PHE A 728 36.55 14.92 49.00
N THR A 729 35.74 13.92 49.42
CA THR A 729 36.14 12.66 50.12
C THR A 729 34.97 11.66 50.29
N GLN A 730 35.33 10.37 50.39
CA GLN A 730 34.54 9.12 50.60
C GLN A 730 33.67 9.06 51.89
N ILE A 731 32.66 8.17 51.90
CA ILE A 731 32.46 7.09 52.91
C ILE A 731 31.52 5.99 52.36
N LEU A 732 31.88 4.73 52.66
CA LEU A 732 31.21 3.46 52.37
C LEU A 732 29.91 3.23 53.16
N ARG A 733 28.94 2.48 52.59
CA ARG A 733 28.47 1.19 53.16
C ARG A 733 27.51 0.45 52.23
N ARG A 734 27.78 -0.85 52.08
CA ARG A 734 26.90 -1.90 51.53
C ARG A 734 25.66 -2.09 52.41
N GLY A 735 24.56 -2.41 51.76
CA GLY A 735 23.34 -3.04 52.26
C GLY A 735 22.55 -3.50 51.06
#